data_AF-A0AAN8AVA5-F1
#
_entry.id   AF-A0AAN8AVA5-F1
#
_cell.length_a   1.000
_cell.length_b   1.000
_cell.length_c   1.000
_cell.angle_alpha   90.00
_cell.angle_beta   90.00
_cell.angle_gamma   90.00
#
_symmetry.space_group_name_H-M   'P 1'
#
loop_
_entity.id
_entity.type
_entity.pdbx_description
1 polymer ?
#
loop_
_entity_poly.entity_id
_entity_poly.type
_entity_poly.pdbx_seq_one_letter_code
_entity_poly.pdbx_strand_id
1 'polypeptide(L)'
;MSSGNGARRKVRKLQHFSNTVALDPETLAEIQGLFRKVRSYVKPASGEWCLPDPDVALRQPAEQHCRLQALKASLNDVKNQLSDKNVQVWHQHTNSTNRAGAVIAAVRSAANAEICTQAWCKFSEILGRFSLLPEEALQNGELNTVHLCEAPGAFITALNHYIKTSESMRYCDWSWAANTLNPYHEANGCSTTIADDRLIANTLPWWFFGSDNTGNIMIQKHLLELQAFVANMRTVEVVTADGSFDCQEKPDEQEALVASLHYCEATAALLLLSPGGSFVLKMFTLYEHSSVCLLYLLNCCFSSVNVFKPATSKSGNSEVYVVCLNYEGKEVVRPLLSKLIRNYGPQLADREALFGNSDLPESFLKQHEEVCSYFTRLQVDTITENLRLFGGMSSEQRQWLDFIRDGTAQEYLHRFQVSFLQRSRWISRNTVSPACCSVSAGRPLGQNKQTGSFNERRELQTLSWRERIERGCHAASIQKHCAEARGTGSVLQGPWSRCHVDSWYVIAGAALLAVKNSAFCEVGLLNHLNDALMDTAADWIRVPRCDSCHDACWASIMSDVAGLCVTKADTDGDNKQRQCLVFGSRSAWGTGESQQGDLVLTFSEEPSVPHRGLMTLHDGEPRYQQQLLACVVCSLQTLTSGDALLLPVFAALTRVTAAVVFCLHVCFSSVTFRCPSPSGITGAVLVCVGFCPEAAARILPVVTDVHSRMGQLLRGEEGKNVPSGCDSQVLQFVPMEELLTGGLTDFLRTMNSEIIQQKLHLLMQS
;
A
#
# COMPACT_ATOMS: atom_id res chain seq x y z
N MET A 1 10.29 -28.08 6.03
CA MET A 1 11.39 -28.14 5.05
C MET A 1 10.87 -28.87 3.82
N SER A 2 10.57 -28.13 2.75
CA SER A 2 10.27 -28.68 1.44
C SER A 2 11.28 -28.05 0.48
N SER A 3 12.33 -28.81 0.17
CA SER A 3 13.31 -28.47 -0.85
C SER A 3 12.64 -28.63 -2.22
N GLY A 4 11.85 -27.63 -2.59
CA GLY A 4 11.31 -27.50 -3.94
C GLY A 4 12.45 -27.17 -4.90
N ASN A 5 13.06 -28.20 -5.47
CA ASN A 5 13.85 -28.08 -6.69
C ASN A 5 12.97 -27.40 -7.74
N GLY A 6 13.18 -26.09 -7.93
CA GLY A 6 12.53 -25.32 -8.99
C GLY A 6 12.93 -25.94 -10.32
N ALA A 7 12.07 -26.82 -10.84
CA ALA A 7 12.24 -27.38 -12.16
C ALA A 7 12.40 -26.20 -13.12
N ARG A 8 13.50 -26.19 -13.90
CA ARG A 8 13.59 -25.42 -15.15
C ARG A 8 12.29 -25.69 -15.89
N ARG A 9 11.35 -24.76 -15.84
CA ARG A 9 10.16 -24.83 -16.68
C ARG A 9 10.75 -24.86 -18.07
N LYS A 10 10.64 -26.02 -18.75
CA LYS A 10 11.12 -26.18 -20.13
C LYS A 10 10.65 -24.92 -20.85
N VAL A 11 11.62 -24.09 -21.23
CA VAL A 11 11.40 -22.97 -22.13
C VAL A 11 10.54 -23.58 -23.22
N ARG A 12 9.26 -23.19 -23.29
CA ARG A 12 8.55 -23.29 -24.55
C ARG A 12 9.48 -22.50 -25.44
N LYS A 13 10.26 -23.19 -26.30
CA LYS A 13 11.11 -22.52 -27.27
C LYS A 13 10.20 -21.43 -27.82
N LEU A 14 10.45 -20.16 -27.44
CA LEU A 14 10.15 -19.07 -28.36
C LEU A 14 10.80 -19.62 -29.60
N GLN A 15 9.98 -19.92 -30.61
CA GLN A 15 10.49 -20.43 -31.87
C GLN A 15 11.74 -19.60 -32.13
N HIS A 16 12.90 -20.27 -32.15
CA HIS A 16 14.07 -19.64 -32.69
C HIS A 16 13.60 -19.26 -34.09
N PHE A 17 13.25 -18.00 -34.29
CA PHE A 17 13.32 -17.39 -35.59
C PHE A 17 14.81 -17.36 -35.90
N SER A 18 15.33 -18.54 -36.26
CA SER A 18 16.58 -18.74 -36.97
C SER A 18 16.46 -18.29 -38.44
N ASN A 19 15.37 -17.59 -38.77
CA ASN A 19 15.31 -16.67 -39.88
C ASN A 19 15.41 -15.26 -39.30
N THR A 20 16.63 -14.77 -39.10
CA THR A 20 16.90 -13.34 -38.97
C THR A 20 16.49 -12.70 -40.30
N VAL A 21 15.19 -12.40 -40.45
CA VAL A 21 14.80 -11.34 -41.38
C VAL A 21 15.51 -10.12 -40.82
N ALA A 22 16.54 -9.65 -41.52
CA ALA A 22 17.23 -8.43 -41.13
C ALA A 22 16.15 -7.35 -40.99
N LEU A 23 16.01 -6.81 -39.77
CA LEU A 23 15.11 -5.68 -39.51
C LEU A 23 15.44 -4.61 -40.53
N ASP A 24 14.43 -4.10 -41.23
CA ASP A 24 14.65 -2.97 -42.09
C ASP A 24 15.18 -1.79 -41.25
N PRO A 25 16.00 -0.91 -41.84
CA PRO A 25 16.67 0.15 -41.09
C PRO A 25 15.69 1.09 -40.35
N GLU A 26 14.49 1.29 -40.89
CA GLU A 26 13.48 2.18 -40.31
C GLU A 26 12.87 1.57 -39.05
N THR A 27 12.47 0.30 -39.09
CA THR A 27 11.98 -0.44 -37.92
C THR A 27 13.03 -0.50 -36.80
N LEU A 28 14.30 -0.74 -37.15
CA LEU A 28 15.38 -0.74 -36.16
C LEU A 28 15.57 0.65 -35.54
N ALA A 29 15.50 1.71 -36.35
CA ALA A 29 15.61 3.08 -35.86
C ALA A 29 14.45 3.45 -34.92
N GLU A 30 13.23 3.00 -35.22
CA GLU A 30 12.06 3.17 -34.36
C GLU A 30 12.24 2.48 -33.00
N ILE A 31 12.62 1.19 -33.00
CA ILE A 31 12.87 0.43 -31.77
C ILE A 31 13.97 1.11 -30.94
N GLN A 32 15.09 1.50 -31.57
CA GLN A 32 16.17 2.19 -30.87
C GLN A 32 15.73 3.56 -30.33
N GLY A 33 14.86 4.26 -31.06
CA GLY A 33 14.30 5.55 -30.69
C GLY A 33 13.50 5.51 -29.38
N LEU A 34 12.80 4.40 -29.11
CA LEU A 34 12.02 4.22 -27.87
C LEU A 34 12.87 4.37 -26.60
N PHE A 35 14.15 4.00 -26.66
CA PHE A 35 15.08 4.03 -25.54
C PHE A 35 15.94 5.31 -25.48
N ARG A 36 15.74 6.26 -26.41
CA ARG A 36 16.54 7.50 -26.53
C ARG A 36 15.79 8.76 -26.07
N LYS A 37 14.63 8.62 -25.45
CA LYS A 37 13.77 9.74 -24.97
C LYS A 37 14.36 10.40 -23.71
N VAL A 38 15.47 11.12 -23.86
CA VAL A 38 16.17 11.84 -22.79
C VAL A 38 16.49 13.28 -23.21
N ARG A 39 16.41 14.20 -22.26
CA ARG A 39 16.92 15.57 -22.37
C ARG A 39 17.73 15.91 -21.12
N SER A 40 18.88 16.51 -21.33
CA SER A 40 19.81 16.88 -20.26
C SER A 40 19.89 18.40 -20.18
N TYR A 41 19.92 18.94 -18.96
CA TYR A 41 20.23 20.33 -18.76
C TYR A 41 21.74 20.54 -18.91
N VAL A 42 22.13 21.62 -19.58
CA VAL A 42 23.53 21.99 -19.82
C VAL A 42 23.82 23.28 -19.07
N LYS A 43 24.59 23.17 -17.99
CA LYS A 43 25.02 24.33 -17.19
C LYS A 43 25.92 25.25 -18.04
N PRO A 44 25.67 26.57 -18.05
CA PRO A 44 26.55 27.52 -18.70
C PRO A 44 27.95 27.51 -18.09
N ALA A 45 28.99 27.63 -18.92
CA ALA A 45 30.38 27.74 -18.45
C ALA A 45 30.63 29.02 -17.61
N SER A 46 29.73 30.00 -17.68
CA SER A 46 29.78 31.23 -16.87
C SER A 46 29.52 30.99 -15.38
N GLY A 47 28.99 29.82 -14.99
CA GLY A 47 28.62 29.55 -13.59
C GLY A 47 27.36 30.29 -13.13
N GLU A 48 26.55 30.82 -14.06
CA GLU A 48 25.32 31.57 -13.77
C GLU A 48 24.29 30.77 -12.97
N TRP A 49 24.30 29.44 -13.08
CA TRP A 49 23.36 28.57 -12.36
C TRP A 49 23.89 28.25 -10.97
N CYS A 50 23.66 29.16 -10.03
CA CYS A 50 23.97 29.01 -8.62
C CYS A 50 22.71 29.14 -7.76
N LEU A 51 22.76 28.65 -6.53
CA LEU A 51 21.64 28.84 -5.61
C LEU A 51 21.36 30.34 -5.39
N PRO A 52 20.10 30.79 -5.53
CA PRO A 52 19.72 32.15 -5.16
C PRO A 52 19.98 32.43 -3.68
N ASP A 53 20.06 33.72 -3.33
CA ASP A 53 20.21 34.12 -1.93
C ASP A 53 19.06 33.50 -1.10
N PRO A 54 19.35 32.81 0.01
CA PRO A 54 18.30 32.25 0.85
C PRO A 54 17.24 33.27 1.22
N ASP A 55 17.58 34.56 1.41
CA ASP A 55 16.67 35.61 1.84
C ASP A 55 15.59 35.99 0.82
N VAL A 56 15.81 35.70 -0.47
CA VAL A 56 14.80 35.89 -1.52
C VAL A 56 13.89 34.66 -1.68
N ALA A 57 14.35 33.48 -1.27
CA ALA A 57 13.56 32.26 -1.35
C ALA A 57 12.31 32.30 -0.43
N LEU A 58 11.17 31.81 -0.93
CA LEU A 58 9.89 31.77 -0.20
C LEU A 58 9.45 33.16 0.28
N ARG A 59 9.44 34.14 -0.64
CA ARG A 59 9.01 35.53 -0.39
C ARG A 59 7.93 36.04 -1.35
N GLN A 60 7.89 35.49 -2.55
CA GLN A 60 7.01 35.94 -3.62
C GLN A 60 5.97 34.85 -3.92
N PRO A 61 4.76 35.20 -4.37
CA PRO A 61 3.80 34.21 -4.82
C PRO A 61 4.30 33.47 -6.07
N ALA A 62 3.81 32.26 -6.29
CA ALA A 62 4.10 31.52 -7.52
C ALA A 62 3.58 32.27 -8.75
N GLU A 63 4.46 32.45 -9.73
CA GLU A 63 4.14 33.12 -10.99
C GLU A 63 3.93 32.12 -12.13
N GLN A 64 2.95 32.41 -12.98
CA GLN A 64 2.69 31.58 -14.16
C GLN A 64 3.63 31.93 -15.32
N HIS A 65 4.26 30.90 -15.87
CA HIS A 65 5.06 31.00 -17.10
C HIS A 65 4.15 30.88 -18.33
N CYS A 66 3.87 31.99 -19.01
CA CYS A 66 2.89 32.04 -20.11
C CYS A 66 3.08 30.94 -21.18
N ARG A 67 4.33 30.65 -21.56
CA ARG A 67 4.64 29.60 -22.55
C ARG A 67 4.37 28.20 -22.03
N LEU A 68 4.73 27.91 -20.78
CA LEU A 68 4.47 26.61 -20.15
C LEU A 68 2.97 26.38 -19.94
N GLN A 69 2.23 27.43 -19.57
CA GLN A 69 0.77 27.36 -19.43
C GLN A 69 0.07 27.16 -20.78
N ALA A 70 0.59 27.74 -21.86
CA ALA A 70 0.11 27.44 -23.21
C ALA A 70 0.36 25.96 -23.60
N LEU A 71 1.51 25.38 -23.23
CA LEU A 71 1.76 23.94 -23.40
C LEU A 71 0.82 23.08 -22.55
N LYS A 72 0.54 23.47 -21.30
CA LYS A 72 -0.44 22.81 -20.42
C LYS A 72 -1.81 22.76 -21.07
N ALA A 73 -2.32 23.91 -21.52
CA ALA A 73 -3.62 24.02 -22.20
C ALA A 73 -3.67 23.13 -23.45
N SER A 74 -2.67 23.25 -24.33
CA SER A 74 -2.62 22.46 -25.57
C SER A 74 -2.57 20.94 -25.33
N LEU A 75 -1.80 20.49 -24.35
CA LEU A 75 -1.74 19.07 -23.99
C LEU A 75 -3.06 18.59 -23.38
N ASN A 76 -3.68 19.39 -22.53
CA ASN A 76 -4.96 19.06 -21.91
C ASN A 76 -6.09 18.99 -22.95
N ASP A 77 -6.09 19.85 -23.97
CA ASP A 77 -7.03 19.76 -25.10
C ASP A 77 -6.95 18.41 -25.82
N VAL A 78 -5.73 17.88 -26.01
CA VAL A 78 -5.53 16.56 -26.60
C VAL A 78 -5.97 15.43 -25.66
N LYS A 79 -5.64 15.53 -24.36
CA LYS A 79 -6.08 14.55 -23.35
C LYS A 79 -7.60 14.50 -23.20
N ASN A 80 -8.28 15.65 -23.30
CA ASN A 80 -9.73 15.76 -23.17
C ASN A 80 -10.50 14.99 -24.25
N GLN A 81 -9.87 14.70 -25.40
CA GLN A 81 -10.45 13.81 -26.42
C GLN A 81 -10.61 12.35 -25.95
N LEU A 82 -10.02 12.00 -24.80
CA LEU A 82 -10.09 10.67 -24.19
C LEU A 82 -11.24 10.53 -23.17
N SER A 83 -11.86 11.61 -22.73
CA SER A 83 -12.80 11.63 -21.59
C SER A 83 -14.03 10.73 -21.80
N ASP A 84 -14.52 10.62 -23.03
CA ASP A 84 -15.69 9.78 -23.38
C ASP A 84 -15.32 8.33 -23.71
N LYS A 85 -14.03 7.97 -23.72
CA LYS A 85 -13.62 6.60 -24.02
C LYS A 85 -13.82 5.74 -22.78
N ASN A 86 -14.49 4.60 -22.96
CA ASN A 86 -14.57 3.57 -21.92
C ASN A 86 -13.14 3.16 -21.51
N VAL A 87 -12.81 3.30 -20.23
CA VAL A 87 -11.44 3.15 -19.75
C VAL A 87 -10.87 1.77 -20.01
N GLN A 88 -11.69 0.72 -19.97
CA GLN A 88 -11.27 -0.67 -20.15
C GLN A 88 -10.96 -0.96 -21.61
N VAL A 89 -11.86 -0.55 -22.51
CA VAL A 89 -11.67 -0.71 -23.96
C VAL A 89 -10.47 0.11 -24.43
N TRP A 90 -10.35 1.35 -23.95
CA TRP A 90 -9.21 2.21 -24.24
C TRP A 90 -7.90 1.65 -23.67
N HIS A 91 -7.90 1.13 -22.44
CA HIS A 91 -6.73 0.47 -21.86
C HIS A 91 -6.34 -0.78 -22.65
N GLN A 92 -7.29 -1.61 -23.07
CA GLN A 92 -7.02 -2.78 -23.90
C GLN A 92 -6.38 -2.37 -25.24
N HIS A 93 -6.94 -1.35 -25.90
CA HIS A 93 -6.39 -0.80 -27.14
C HIS A 93 -4.97 -0.27 -26.93
N THR A 94 -4.77 0.65 -26.00
CA THR A 94 -3.45 1.24 -25.74
C THR A 94 -2.42 0.22 -25.25
N ASN A 95 -2.84 -0.87 -24.59
CA ASN A 95 -1.96 -1.98 -24.27
C ASN A 95 -1.54 -2.78 -25.51
N SER A 96 -2.42 -2.95 -26.51
CA SER A 96 -2.09 -3.61 -27.77
C SER A 96 -1.18 -2.76 -28.67
N THR A 97 -1.35 -1.43 -28.68
CA THR A 97 -0.52 -0.51 -29.47
C THR A 97 0.79 -0.11 -28.78
N ASN A 98 0.92 -0.35 -27.48
CA ASN A 98 2.15 -0.03 -26.75
C ASN A 98 3.33 -0.85 -27.29
N ARG A 99 4.29 -0.17 -27.94
CA ARG A 99 5.49 -0.79 -28.52
C ARG A 99 6.35 -1.53 -27.48
N ALA A 100 6.34 -1.12 -26.21
CA ALA A 100 7.04 -1.83 -25.14
C ALA A 100 6.16 -2.87 -24.41
N GLY A 101 4.95 -3.15 -24.88
CA GLY A 101 3.96 -3.96 -24.17
C GLY A 101 4.34 -5.44 -23.99
N ALA A 102 5.30 -5.96 -24.76
CA ALA A 102 5.82 -7.32 -24.61
C ALA A 102 7.00 -7.44 -23.62
N VAL A 103 7.63 -6.32 -23.24
CA VAL A 103 8.87 -6.31 -22.42
C VAL A 103 8.67 -7.00 -21.08
N ILE A 104 7.62 -6.67 -20.32
CA ILE A 104 7.39 -7.23 -18.98
C ILE A 104 7.23 -8.74 -19.03
N ALA A 105 6.51 -9.26 -20.03
CA ALA A 105 6.33 -10.70 -20.22
C ALA A 105 7.65 -11.38 -20.57
N ALA A 106 8.46 -10.76 -21.43
CA ALA A 106 9.78 -11.26 -21.81
C ALA A 106 10.74 -11.28 -20.60
N VAL A 107 10.80 -10.22 -19.80
CA VAL A 107 11.61 -10.15 -18.57
C VAL A 107 11.17 -11.22 -17.56
N ARG A 108 9.87 -11.38 -17.31
CA ARG A 108 9.37 -12.44 -16.41
C ARG A 108 9.80 -13.83 -16.85
N SER A 109 9.80 -14.07 -18.17
CA SER A 109 10.20 -15.36 -18.76
C SER A 109 11.71 -15.58 -18.68
N ALA A 110 12.52 -14.58 -19.02
CA ALA A 110 13.97 -14.69 -19.14
C ALA A 110 14.70 -14.57 -17.78
N ALA A 111 14.25 -13.64 -16.93
CA ALA A 111 15.02 -13.18 -15.78
C ALA A 111 14.63 -13.85 -14.46
N ASN A 112 13.42 -14.43 -14.38
CA ASN A 112 12.82 -14.83 -13.11
C ASN A 112 12.88 -13.69 -12.07
N ALA A 113 12.53 -12.48 -12.50
CA ALA A 113 12.61 -11.25 -11.71
C ALA A 113 11.53 -11.21 -10.61
N GLU A 114 11.96 -10.86 -9.40
CA GLU A 114 11.11 -10.68 -8.22
C GLU A 114 10.31 -9.37 -8.33
N ILE A 115 8.99 -9.43 -8.13
CA ILE A 115 8.08 -8.27 -8.29
C ILE A 115 8.29 -7.56 -9.65
N CYS A 116 8.35 -8.36 -10.72
CA CYS A 116 8.52 -7.85 -12.07
C CYS A 116 7.27 -7.09 -12.56
N THR A 117 7.18 -5.81 -12.21
CA THR A 117 6.16 -4.85 -12.62
C THR A 117 6.68 -3.96 -13.76
N GLN A 118 5.85 -3.03 -14.22
CA GLN A 118 6.29 -1.99 -15.15
C GLN A 118 7.36 -1.09 -14.51
N ALA A 119 7.20 -0.73 -13.22
CA ALA A 119 8.18 0.07 -12.48
C ALA A 119 9.55 -0.62 -12.40
N TRP A 120 9.58 -1.94 -12.18
CA TRP A 120 10.80 -2.74 -12.24
C TRP A 120 11.54 -2.53 -13.57
N CYS A 121 10.81 -2.60 -14.68
CA CYS A 121 11.41 -2.45 -16.01
C CYS A 121 11.89 -1.02 -16.26
N LYS A 122 11.16 0.00 -15.80
CA LYS A 122 11.58 1.41 -15.89
C LYS A 122 12.90 1.64 -15.15
N PHE A 123 13.02 1.12 -13.93
CA PHE A 123 14.24 1.30 -13.14
C PHE A 123 15.45 0.58 -13.74
N SER A 124 15.25 -0.62 -14.28
CA SER A 124 16.29 -1.33 -15.04
C SER A 124 16.77 -0.55 -16.27
N GLU A 125 15.87 0.19 -16.96
CA GLU A 125 16.31 1.12 -18.02
C GLU A 125 17.15 2.26 -17.49
N ILE A 126 16.78 2.83 -16.33
CA ILE A 126 17.53 3.92 -15.69
C ILE A 126 18.92 3.42 -15.28
N LEU A 127 19.01 2.28 -14.59
CA LEU A 127 20.26 1.64 -14.18
C LEU A 127 21.19 1.33 -15.37
N GLY A 128 20.62 0.87 -16.48
CA GLY A 128 21.42 0.56 -17.68
C GLY A 128 21.76 1.77 -18.55
N ARG A 129 21.09 2.91 -18.37
CA ARG A 129 21.31 4.13 -19.17
C ARG A 129 22.21 5.16 -18.50
N PHE A 130 22.16 5.24 -17.17
CA PHE A 130 22.85 6.22 -16.35
C PHE A 130 23.77 5.52 -15.35
N SER A 131 24.96 6.08 -15.14
CA SER A 131 25.87 5.64 -14.07
C SER A 131 25.36 6.12 -12.71
N LEU A 132 24.26 5.51 -12.24
CA LEU A 132 23.62 5.86 -10.96
C LEU A 132 24.51 5.56 -9.75
N LEU A 133 25.32 4.50 -9.85
CA LEU A 133 26.10 3.97 -8.76
C LEU A 133 27.51 4.55 -8.84
N PRO A 134 27.99 5.29 -7.83
CA PRO A 134 29.30 5.92 -7.87
C PRO A 134 30.41 4.86 -7.90
N GLU A 135 31.48 5.13 -8.64
CA GLU A 135 32.61 4.20 -8.77
C GLU A 135 33.26 3.89 -7.41
N GLU A 136 33.25 4.85 -6.49
CA GLU A 136 33.77 4.70 -5.12
C GLU A 136 33.04 3.60 -4.35
N ALA A 137 31.72 3.47 -4.51
CA ALA A 137 30.96 2.40 -3.87
C ALA A 137 31.33 1.02 -4.43
N LEU A 138 31.62 0.96 -5.73
CA LEU A 138 32.13 -0.26 -6.38
C LEU A 138 33.52 -0.64 -5.86
N GLN A 139 34.37 0.35 -5.56
CA GLN A 139 35.72 0.14 -5.03
C GLN A 139 35.71 -0.24 -3.54
N ASN A 140 34.87 0.40 -2.75
CA ASN A 140 34.74 0.17 -1.30
C ASN A 140 34.00 -1.14 -0.99
N GLY A 141 33.21 -1.64 -1.94
CA GLY A 141 32.44 -2.88 -1.79
C GLY A 141 31.17 -2.72 -0.94
N GLU A 142 30.80 -1.51 -0.54
CA GLU A 142 29.59 -1.21 0.24
C GLU A 142 28.67 -0.28 -0.57
N LEU A 143 27.37 -0.58 -0.60
CA LEU A 143 26.35 0.23 -1.25
C LEU A 143 25.16 0.41 -0.32
N ASN A 144 24.75 1.65 -0.12
CA ASN A 144 23.65 2.03 0.74
C ASN A 144 22.62 2.85 -0.06
N THR A 145 21.38 2.37 -0.12
CA THR A 145 20.32 3.03 -0.89
C THR A 145 19.07 3.31 -0.07
N VAL A 146 18.40 4.43 -0.35
CA VAL A 146 17.13 4.80 0.28
C VAL A 146 16.06 4.96 -0.77
N HIS A 147 14.90 4.33 -0.57
CA HIS A 147 13.80 4.33 -1.53
C HIS A 147 12.54 4.95 -0.93
N LEU A 148 12.16 6.13 -1.40
CA LEU A 148 11.00 6.89 -0.92
C LEU A 148 9.75 6.54 -1.73
N CYS A 149 8.61 6.46 -1.05
CA CYS A 149 7.31 6.11 -1.63
C CYS A 149 7.34 4.83 -2.51
N GLU A 150 8.09 3.82 -2.07
CA GLU A 150 8.59 2.76 -2.94
C GLU A 150 7.64 1.56 -3.14
N ALA A 151 6.54 1.47 -2.39
CA ALA A 151 5.62 0.34 -2.51
C ALA A 151 5.24 0.05 -3.97
N PRO A 152 5.20 -1.22 -4.42
CA PRO A 152 5.38 -2.44 -3.63
C PRO A 152 6.84 -2.90 -3.45
N GLY A 153 7.84 -2.11 -3.88
CA GLY A 153 9.26 -2.47 -3.81
C GLY A 153 9.90 -2.84 -5.15
N ALA A 154 9.39 -2.33 -6.26
CA ALA A 154 9.81 -2.73 -7.59
C ALA A 154 11.21 -2.20 -7.98
N PHE A 155 11.60 -1.00 -7.54
CA PHE A 155 12.96 -0.47 -7.76
C PHE A 155 13.95 -1.21 -6.87
N ILE A 156 13.57 -1.53 -5.62
CA ILE A 156 14.40 -2.33 -4.71
C ILE A 156 14.73 -3.69 -5.33
N THR A 157 13.73 -4.44 -5.82
CA THR A 157 13.98 -5.76 -6.41
C THR A 157 14.67 -5.69 -7.78
N ALA A 158 14.49 -4.60 -8.53
CA ALA A 158 15.26 -4.32 -9.74
C ALA A 158 16.73 -4.05 -9.44
N LEU A 159 17.01 -3.26 -8.41
CA LEU A 159 18.37 -2.98 -7.94
C LEU A 159 19.06 -4.25 -7.46
N ASN A 160 18.39 -5.06 -6.61
CA ASN A 160 18.92 -6.36 -6.19
C ASN A 160 19.27 -7.24 -7.40
N HIS A 161 18.36 -7.29 -8.38
CA HIS A 161 18.59 -8.07 -9.58
C HIS A 161 19.85 -7.61 -10.31
N TYR A 162 19.96 -6.30 -10.56
CA TYR A 162 21.12 -5.69 -11.20
C TYR A 162 22.42 -5.97 -10.45
N ILE A 163 22.45 -5.78 -9.13
CA ILE A 163 23.62 -6.03 -8.28
C ILE A 163 24.05 -7.50 -8.36
N LYS A 164 23.10 -8.44 -8.28
CA LYS A 164 23.43 -9.88 -8.22
C LYS A 164 23.80 -10.48 -9.58
N THR A 165 23.38 -9.87 -10.68
CA THR A 165 23.69 -10.33 -12.05
C THR A 165 24.87 -9.58 -12.68
N SER A 166 25.17 -8.36 -12.23
CA SER A 166 26.34 -7.61 -12.68
C SER A 166 27.65 -8.20 -12.15
N GLU A 167 28.63 -8.40 -13.03
CA GLU A 167 29.94 -8.94 -12.65
C GLU A 167 30.70 -8.03 -11.68
N SER A 168 30.60 -6.72 -11.84
CA SER A 168 31.30 -5.73 -11.00
C SER A 168 30.68 -5.60 -9.60
N MET A 169 29.40 -5.96 -9.44
CA MET A 169 28.64 -5.68 -8.22
C MET A 169 28.25 -6.90 -7.40
N ARG A 170 28.42 -8.10 -7.93
CA ARG A 170 27.91 -9.33 -7.28
C ARG A 170 28.45 -9.59 -5.88
N TYR A 171 29.56 -8.95 -5.51
CA TYR A 171 30.23 -9.04 -4.21
C TYR A 171 30.08 -7.79 -3.34
N CYS A 172 29.31 -6.80 -3.80
CA CYS A 172 29.01 -5.62 -3.01
C CYS A 172 28.03 -5.97 -1.88
N ASP A 173 28.37 -5.54 -0.67
CA ASP A 173 27.50 -5.56 0.49
C ASP A 173 26.51 -4.41 0.36
N TRP A 174 25.28 -4.78 0.01
CA TRP A 174 24.21 -3.83 -0.24
C TRP A 174 23.25 -3.77 0.94
N SER A 175 23.13 -2.59 1.55
CA SER A 175 22.09 -2.25 2.52
C SER A 175 21.10 -1.28 1.89
N TRP A 176 19.83 -1.40 2.29
CA TRP A 176 18.80 -0.50 1.82
C TRP A 176 17.81 -0.17 2.93
N ALA A 177 17.18 0.99 2.81
CA ALA A 177 16.04 1.39 3.61
C ALA A 177 14.94 1.90 2.66
N ALA A 178 13.68 1.73 3.04
CA ALA A 178 12.58 2.21 2.24
C ALA A 178 11.51 2.89 3.08
N ASN A 179 10.77 3.81 2.48
CA ASN A 179 9.59 4.41 3.06
C ASN A 179 8.42 4.27 2.07
N THR A 180 7.22 4.13 2.61
CA THR A 180 5.95 4.23 1.89
C THR A 180 4.84 4.43 2.91
N LEU A 181 3.64 4.84 2.48
CA LEU A 181 2.46 4.80 3.34
C LEU A 181 2.25 3.37 3.82
N ASN A 182 2.16 3.19 5.13
CA ASN A 182 2.04 1.87 5.73
C ASN A 182 0.74 1.18 5.28
N PRO A 183 0.79 0.06 4.54
CA PRO A 183 -0.41 -0.63 4.06
C PRO A 183 -1.20 -1.29 5.20
N TYR A 184 -0.61 -1.38 6.40
CA TYR A 184 -1.23 -1.97 7.59
C TYR A 184 -1.83 -0.91 8.53
N HIS A 185 -1.58 0.38 8.29
CA HIS A 185 -2.14 1.46 9.11
C HIS A 185 -3.57 1.79 8.70
N GLU A 186 -4.49 1.70 9.65
CA GLU A 186 -5.93 1.64 9.41
C GLU A 186 -6.51 2.97 8.91
N ALA A 187 -5.91 4.09 9.28
CA ALA A 187 -6.31 5.41 8.79
C ALA A 187 -5.81 5.72 7.37
N ASN A 188 -4.86 4.95 6.82
CA ASN A 188 -4.39 5.15 5.46
C ASN A 188 -5.43 4.63 4.48
N GLY A 189 -5.99 5.51 3.64
CA GLY A 189 -7.03 5.12 2.69
C GLY A 189 -6.48 4.27 1.53
N CYS A 190 -7.26 3.31 1.06
CA CYS A 190 -6.82 2.40 -0.02
C CYS A 190 -6.62 3.06 -1.38
N SER A 191 -7.13 4.28 -1.61
CA SER A 191 -6.80 5.10 -2.80
C SER A 191 -5.41 5.72 -2.73
N THR A 192 -4.78 5.72 -1.54
CA THR A 192 -3.45 6.31 -1.31
C THR A 192 -2.37 5.26 -1.12
N THR A 193 -2.71 4.06 -0.63
CA THR A 193 -1.76 2.97 -0.39
C THR A 193 -1.74 1.95 -1.51
N ILE A 194 -0.57 1.39 -1.82
CA ILE A 194 -0.46 0.24 -2.71
C ILE A 194 -0.68 -1.05 -1.91
N ALA A 195 -1.67 -1.83 -2.33
CA ALA A 195 -2.10 -3.04 -1.60
C ALA A 195 -1.17 -4.25 -1.76
N ASP A 196 -0.23 -4.24 -2.72
CA ASP A 196 0.73 -5.33 -2.92
C ASP A 196 1.86 -5.21 -1.89
N ASP A 197 1.77 -6.02 -0.84
CA ASP A 197 2.65 -5.98 0.33
C ASP A 197 3.69 -7.12 0.33
N ARG A 198 3.90 -7.81 -0.80
CA ARG A 198 4.74 -9.03 -0.83
C ARG A 198 6.19 -8.80 -0.39
N LEU A 199 6.80 -7.69 -0.80
CA LEU A 199 8.14 -7.34 -0.31
C LEU A 199 8.06 -6.84 1.12
N ILE A 200 7.15 -5.89 1.37
CA ILE A 200 6.98 -5.22 2.67
C ILE A 200 6.85 -6.25 3.79
N ALA A 201 5.90 -7.17 3.68
CA ALA A 201 5.65 -8.21 4.68
C ALA A 201 6.89 -9.06 5.00
N ASN A 202 7.73 -9.35 4.00
CA ASN A 202 8.93 -10.18 4.17
C ASN A 202 10.18 -9.38 4.59
N THR A 203 10.09 -8.04 4.65
CA THR A 203 11.23 -7.15 4.87
C THR A 203 10.89 -5.98 5.80
N LEU A 204 9.86 -6.12 6.64
CA LEU A 204 9.36 -5.08 7.53
C LEU A 204 10.43 -4.26 8.29
N PRO A 205 11.50 -4.88 8.84
CA PRO A 205 12.57 -4.14 9.53
C PRO A 205 13.32 -3.10 8.68
N TRP A 206 13.27 -3.21 7.35
CA TRP A 206 13.90 -2.28 6.42
C TRP A 206 12.95 -1.16 5.94
N TRP A 207 11.68 -1.18 6.37
CA TRP A 207 10.69 -0.15 6.04
C TRP A 207 10.52 0.84 7.19
N PHE A 208 10.70 2.12 6.88
CA PHE A 208 10.48 3.23 7.77
C PHE A 208 9.05 3.77 7.63
N PHE A 209 8.25 3.66 8.70
CA PHE A 209 6.87 4.15 8.75
C PHE A 209 6.67 5.38 9.65
N GLY A 210 7.74 5.99 10.16
CA GLY A 210 7.64 7.09 11.11
C GLY A 210 7.18 6.65 12.50
N SER A 211 7.32 7.55 13.48
CA SER A 211 6.91 7.27 14.87
C SER A 211 5.40 7.12 15.06
N ASP A 212 4.57 7.64 14.16
CA ASP A 212 3.12 7.41 14.16
C ASP A 212 2.69 6.19 13.34
N ASN A 213 3.64 5.49 12.71
CA ASN A 213 3.45 4.31 11.89
C ASN A 213 2.57 4.51 10.63
N THR A 214 2.27 5.74 10.23
CA THR A 214 1.49 6.07 9.02
C THR A 214 2.31 5.90 7.74
N GLY A 215 3.62 6.09 7.82
CA GLY A 215 4.52 6.12 6.68
C GLY A 215 4.42 7.37 5.80
N ASN A 216 3.68 8.40 6.24
CA ASN A 216 3.54 9.63 5.47
C ASN A 216 4.83 10.44 5.47
N ILE A 217 5.56 10.40 4.36
CA ILE A 217 6.83 11.09 4.22
C ILE A 217 6.69 12.61 4.27
N MET A 218 5.51 13.18 4.00
CA MET A 218 5.29 14.64 4.02
C MET A 218 5.18 15.23 5.43
N ILE A 219 5.33 14.42 6.48
CA ILE A 219 5.40 14.91 7.87
C ILE A 219 6.85 15.30 8.18
N GLN A 220 7.08 16.57 8.55
CA GLN A 220 8.42 17.09 8.83
C GLN A 220 9.16 16.28 9.91
N LYS A 221 8.45 15.81 10.94
CA LYS A 221 9.03 14.94 11.98
C LYS A 221 9.62 13.65 11.38
N HIS A 222 8.92 13.05 10.42
CA HIS A 222 9.35 11.81 9.76
C HIS A 222 10.61 12.00 8.91
N LEU A 223 10.82 13.18 8.33
CA LEU A 223 12.06 13.51 7.63
C LEU A 223 13.29 13.37 8.56
N LEU A 224 13.19 13.92 9.77
CA LEU A 224 14.28 13.88 10.76
C LEU A 224 14.46 12.48 11.35
N GLU A 225 13.36 11.78 11.62
CA GLU A 225 13.38 10.39 12.06
C GLU A 225 13.95 9.44 11.00
N LEU A 226 13.68 9.68 9.72
CA LEU A 226 14.25 8.91 8.61
C LEU A 226 15.76 9.11 8.53
N GLN A 227 16.26 10.34 8.73
CA GLN A 227 17.69 10.61 8.82
C GLN A 227 18.34 9.80 9.96
N ALA A 228 17.69 9.72 11.13
CA ALA A 228 18.17 8.90 12.24
C ALA A 228 18.09 7.39 11.93
N PHE A 229 17.03 6.95 11.25
CA PHE A 229 16.83 5.54 10.86
C PHE A 229 17.95 5.03 9.97
N VAL A 230 18.45 5.87 9.05
CA VAL A 230 19.56 5.50 8.15
C VAL A 230 20.95 5.90 8.68
N ALA A 231 21.07 6.40 9.91
CA ALA A 231 22.33 6.91 10.45
C ALA A 231 23.43 5.85 10.60
N ASN A 232 23.07 4.55 10.59
CA ASN A 232 24.04 3.45 10.58
C ASN A 232 24.67 3.21 9.20
N MET A 233 24.12 3.80 8.13
CA MET A 233 24.73 3.80 6.81
C MET A 233 25.85 4.85 6.80
N ARG A 234 27.08 4.44 6.47
CA ARG A 234 28.25 5.34 6.43
C ARG A 234 28.06 6.47 5.43
N THR A 235 27.52 6.11 4.27
CA THR A 235 27.23 6.96 3.14
C THR A 235 25.89 6.51 2.55
N VAL A 236 25.24 7.37 1.77
CA VAL A 236 24.03 7.04 1.02
C VAL A 236 24.28 7.43 -0.42
N GLU A 237 24.47 6.44 -1.27
CA GLU A 237 24.86 6.62 -2.68
C GLU A 237 23.68 6.90 -3.59
N VAL A 238 22.51 6.32 -3.29
CA VAL A 238 21.33 6.47 -4.14
C VAL A 238 20.10 6.73 -3.29
N VAL A 239 19.36 7.76 -3.67
CA VAL A 239 17.97 7.95 -3.25
C VAL A 239 17.07 7.80 -4.47
N THR A 240 15.99 7.02 -4.35
CA THR A 240 14.93 6.98 -5.36
C THR A 240 13.61 7.44 -4.78
N ALA A 241 12.75 8.01 -5.62
CA ALA A 241 11.42 8.47 -5.27
C ALA A 241 10.47 8.16 -6.44
N ASP A 242 9.53 7.21 -6.23
CA ASP A 242 8.51 6.81 -7.23
C ASP A 242 7.08 7.14 -6.77
N GLY A 243 6.95 8.11 -5.84
CA GLY A 243 5.70 8.50 -5.22
C GLY A 243 4.72 9.24 -6.14
N SER A 244 3.43 9.02 -5.91
CA SER A 244 2.32 9.76 -6.54
C SER A 244 1.03 9.51 -5.77
N PHE A 245 0.05 10.39 -5.95
CA PHE A 245 -1.33 10.18 -5.51
C PHE A 245 -2.21 9.70 -6.68
N ASP A 246 -3.40 9.20 -6.38
CA ASP A 246 -4.43 8.93 -7.38
C ASP A 246 -5.02 10.25 -7.90
N CYS A 247 -4.59 10.66 -9.10
CA CYS A 247 -5.06 11.88 -9.77
C CYS A 247 -6.11 11.59 -10.85
N GLN A 248 -6.74 10.41 -10.87
CA GLN A 248 -7.66 10.04 -11.96
C GLN A 248 -8.91 10.93 -12.05
N GLU A 249 -9.32 11.56 -10.96
CA GLU A 249 -10.44 12.49 -10.91
C GLU A 249 -10.09 13.90 -11.42
N LYS A 250 -8.81 14.25 -11.42
CA LYS A 250 -8.26 15.53 -11.90
C LYS A 250 -6.93 15.32 -12.64
N PRO A 251 -6.95 14.60 -13.78
CA PRO A 251 -5.73 14.22 -14.48
C PRO A 251 -5.02 15.40 -15.17
N ASP A 252 -5.74 16.50 -15.38
CA ASP A 252 -5.27 17.79 -15.91
C ASP A 252 -4.45 18.60 -14.90
N GLU A 253 -4.71 18.41 -13.60
CA GLU A 253 -4.02 19.08 -12.49
C GLU A 253 -3.04 18.17 -11.73
N GLN A 254 -2.68 17.02 -12.33
CA GLN A 254 -1.80 16.02 -11.71
C GLN A 254 -0.51 16.63 -11.14
N GLU A 255 0.16 17.49 -11.91
CA GLU A 255 1.42 18.12 -11.50
C GLU A 255 1.29 18.98 -10.24
N ALA A 256 0.26 19.82 -10.16
CA ALA A 256 0.00 20.67 -9.00
C ALA A 256 -0.35 19.83 -7.76
N LEU A 257 -1.13 18.75 -7.94
CA LEU A 257 -1.55 17.86 -6.85
C LEU A 257 -0.39 17.11 -6.19
N VAL A 258 0.67 16.77 -6.94
CA VAL A 258 1.84 16.05 -6.40
C VAL A 258 3.02 16.96 -6.05
N ALA A 259 2.92 18.27 -6.30
CA ALA A 259 4.04 19.20 -6.11
C ALA A 259 4.61 19.19 -4.69
N SER A 260 3.75 19.15 -3.67
CA SER A 260 4.16 19.06 -2.26
C SER A 260 4.93 17.76 -1.98
N LEU A 261 4.54 16.64 -2.58
CA LEU A 261 5.22 15.36 -2.42
C LEU A 261 6.61 15.40 -3.07
N HIS A 262 6.71 15.86 -4.32
CA HIS A 262 8.01 15.98 -5.00
C HIS A 262 8.98 16.90 -4.25
N TYR A 263 8.48 18.02 -3.69
CA TYR A 263 9.26 18.90 -2.84
C TYR A 263 9.79 18.17 -1.59
N CYS A 264 8.93 17.38 -0.93
CA CYS A 264 9.30 16.59 0.23
C CYS A 264 10.34 15.51 -0.13
N GLU A 265 10.13 14.76 -1.21
CA GLU A 265 11.05 13.72 -1.68
C GLU A 265 12.42 14.28 -2.07
N ALA A 266 12.45 15.42 -2.77
CA ALA A 266 13.70 16.09 -3.12
C ALA A 266 14.43 16.65 -1.89
N THR A 267 13.70 17.27 -0.94
CA THR A 267 14.29 17.74 0.32
C THR A 267 14.87 16.59 1.13
N ALA A 268 14.18 15.45 1.18
CA ALA A 268 14.68 14.23 1.80
C ALA A 268 15.94 13.72 1.09
N ALA A 269 15.96 13.65 -0.24
CA ALA A 269 17.13 13.22 -0.99
C ALA A 269 18.36 14.11 -0.71
N LEU A 270 18.19 15.43 -0.75
CA LEU A 270 19.26 16.40 -0.45
C LEU A 270 19.76 16.28 1.01
N LEU A 271 18.89 15.93 1.95
CA LEU A 271 19.26 15.72 3.35
C LEU A 271 19.98 14.39 3.60
N LEU A 272 19.68 13.36 2.83
CA LEU A 272 20.18 11.99 3.05
C LEU A 272 21.44 11.68 2.25
N LEU A 273 21.52 12.12 0.99
CA LEU A 273 22.60 11.79 0.07
C LEU A 273 23.99 12.22 0.59
N SER A 274 24.97 11.37 0.30
CA SER A 274 26.39 11.71 0.43
C SER A 274 26.91 12.39 -0.85
N PRO A 275 27.98 13.19 -0.77
CA PRO A 275 28.63 13.74 -1.97
C PRO A 275 28.93 12.65 -3.00
N GLY A 276 28.75 12.95 -4.28
CA GLY A 276 28.87 11.99 -5.38
C GLY A 276 27.64 11.09 -5.59
N GLY A 277 26.66 11.09 -4.69
CA GLY A 277 25.45 10.27 -4.80
C GLY A 277 24.49 10.70 -5.92
N SER A 278 23.53 9.84 -6.23
CA SER A 278 22.53 10.03 -7.29
C SER A 278 21.10 10.07 -6.75
N PHE A 279 20.24 10.84 -7.41
CA PHE A 279 18.82 10.93 -7.08
C PHE A 279 17.95 10.63 -8.30
N VAL A 280 16.97 9.75 -8.14
CA VAL A 280 15.95 9.46 -9.17
C VAL A 280 14.58 9.88 -8.64
N LEU A 281 13.96 10.85 -9.29
CA LEU A 281 12.64 11.37 -8.94
C LEU A 281 11.66 11.14 -10.09
N LYS A 282 10.56 10.45 -9.83
CA LYS A 282 9.42 10.43 -10.74
C LYS A 282 8.75 11.80 -10.76
N MET A 283 8.44 12.29 -11.96
CA MET A 283 7.63 13.48 -12.16
C MET A 283 6.63 13.26 -13.30
N PHE A 284 5.79 14.25 -13.57
CA PHE A 284 4.80 14.22 -14.65
C PHE A 284 5.09 15.30 -15.69
N THR A 285 4.12 16.17 -15.95
CA THR A 285 4.43 17.44 -16.61
C THR A 285 5.32 18.29 -15.71
N LEU A 286 5.93 19.31 -16.32
CA LEU A 286 6.92 20.18 -15.70
C LEU A 286 6.59 21.64 -16.04
N TYR A 287 5.32 22.04 -15.95
CA TYR A 287 4.83 23.36 -16.36
C TYR A 287 4.59 24.32 -15.20
N GLU A 288 4.31 23.76 -14.02
CA GLU A 288 4.00 24.52 -12.83
C GLU A 288 5.25 25.14 -12.25
N HIS A 289 5.10 26.35 -11.72
CA HIS A 289 6.20 27.12 -11.16
C HIS A 289 6.96 26.37 -10.05
N SER A 290 6.25 25.55 -9.27
CA SER A 290 6.84 24.66 -8.26
C SER A 290 7.81 23.63 -8.87
N SER A 291 7.45 23.02 -10.01
CA SER A 291 8.33 22.11 -10.76
C SER A 291 9.52 22.83 -11.37
N VAL A 292 9.32 24.03 -11.92
CA VAL A 292 10.39 24.88 -12.47
C VAL A 292 11.44 25.17 -11.39
N CYS A 293 10.99 25.66 -10.24
CA CYS A 293 11.86 25.95 -9.10
C CYS A 293 12.58 24.70 -8.58
N LEU A 294 11.88 23.57 -8.49
CA LEU A 294 12.45 22.32 -8.02
C LEU A 294 13.54 21.82 -8.97
N LEU A 295 13.33 21.87 -10.29
CA LEU A 295 14.35 21.47 -11.25
C LEU A 295 15.54 22.43 -11.27
N TYR A 296 15.32 23.72 -11.03
CA TYR A 296 16.42 24.66 -10.86
C TYR A 296 17.25 24.32 -9.61
N LEU A 297 16.61 24.10 -8.46
CA LEU A 297 17.27 23.66 -7.22
C LEU A 297 18.13 22.41 -7.47
N LEU A 298 17.59 21.39 -8.13
CA LEU A 298 18.32 20.16 -8.44
C LEU A 298 19.50 20.44 -9.38
N ASN A 299 19.36 21.31 -10.38
CA ASN A 299 20.47 21.72 -11.24
C ASN A 299 21.57 22.47 -10.49
N CYS A 300 21.25 23.21 -9.43
CA CYS A 300 22.27 23.83 -8.58
C CYS A 300 22.99 22.80 -7.68
N CYS A 301 22.30 21.71 -7.30
CA CYS A 301 22.79 20.74 -6.31
C CYS A 301 23.53 19.53 -6.90
N PHE A 302 23.35 19.22 -8.17
CA PHE A 302 23.92 18.03 -8.82
C PHE A 302 24.71 18.42 -10.06
N SER A 303 25.79 17.70 -10.38
CA SER A 303 26.59 18.00 -11.57
C SER A 303 25.83 17.79 -12.88
N SER A 304 24.94 16.78 -12.93
CA SER A 304 24.14 16.45 -14.12
C SER A 304 22.69 16.16 -13.75
N VAL A 305 21.74 16.78 -14.46
CA VAL A 305 20.30 16.55 -14.31
C VAL A 305 19.68 16.23 -15.65
N ASN A 306 18.96 15.11 -15.71
CA ASN A 306 18.42 14.54 -16.94
C ASN A 306 16.93 14.24 -16.78
N VAL A 307 16.10 14.63 -17.73
CA VAL A 307 14.70 14.20 -17.81
C VAL A 307 14.61 13.04 -18.81
N PHE A 308 14.10 11.91 -18.35
CA PHE A 308 14.07 10.66 -19.09
C PHE A 308 12.66 10.06 -19.12
N LYS A 309 12.19 9.62 -20.28
CA LYS A 309 10.96 8.84 -20.42
C LYS A 309 11.32 7.41 -20.85
N PRO A 310 11.40 6.44 -19.91
CA PRO A 310 11.67 5.04 -20.22
C PRO A 310 10.77 4.52 -21.35
N ALA A 311 11.27 3.60 -22.17
CA ALA A 311 10.48 2.91 -23.20
C ALA A 311 9.31 2.15 -22.58
N THR A 312 9.52 1.57 -21.40
CA THR A 312 8.52 0.82 -20.66
C THR A 312 7.56 1.68 -19.85
N SER A 313 7.71 3.01 -19.78
CA SER A 313 6.64 3.90 -19.30
C SER A 313 5.61 4.13 -20.41
N LYS A 314 4.31 4.17 -20.07
CA LYS A 314 3.24 4.30 -21.07
C LYS A 314 3.44 5.60 -21.86
N SER A 315 3.66 5.50 -23.17
CA SER A 315 4.01 6.67 -23.99
C SER A 315 2.96 7.80 -23.98
N GLY A 316 1.67 7.47 -23.80
CA GLY A 316 0.58 8.45 -23.75
C GLY A 316 0.36 9.12 -22.39
N ASN A 317 1.09 8.74 -21.33
CA ASN A 317 1.01 9.41 -20.03
C ASN A 317 2.06 10.52 -19.91
N SER A 318 1.89 11.37 -18.89
CA SER A 318 2.84 12.46 -18.61
C SER A 318 4.03 12.04 -17.75
N GLU A 319 4.13 10.77 -17.35
CA GLU A 319 5.20 10.30 -16.46
C GLU A 319 6.58 10.37 -17.15
N VAL A 320 7.53 10.96 -16.42
CA VAL A 320 8.96 11.05 -16.72
C VAL A 320 9.77 10.85 -15.43
N TYR A 321 11.07 10.63 -15.56
CA TYR A 321 11.99 10.52 -14.42
C TYR A 321 13.08 11.57 -14.55
N VAL A 322 13.30 12.32 -13.47
CA VAL A 322 14.43 13.23 -13.30
C VAL A 322 15.55 12.44 -12.64
N VAL A 323 16.65 12.28 -13.38
CA VAL A 323 17.85 11.55 -12.95
C VAL A 323 18.95 12.56 -12.70
N CYS A 324 19.25 12.78 -11.43
CA CYS A 324 20.31 13.66 -10.95
C CYS A 324 21.52 12.82 -10.56
N LEU A 325 22.69 13.18 -11.06
CA LEU A 325 23.94 12.45 -10.86
C LEU A 325 24.98 13.36 -10.22
N ASN A 326 25.84 12.77 -9.38
CA ASN A 326 26.95 13.43 -8.70
C ASN A 326 26.47 14.60 -7.84
N TYR A 327 25.87 14.29 -6.70
CA TYR A 327 25.47 15.29 -5.72
C TYR A 327 26.70 16.08 -5.23
N GLU A 328 26.66 17.41 -5.33
CA GLU A 328 27.77 18.29 -4.93
C GLU A 328 27.96 18.33 -3.40
N GLY A 329 26.99 17.77 -2.65
CA GLY A 329 27.04 17.65 -1.20
C GLY A 329 26.18 18.68 -0.47
N LYS A 330 25.96 18.42 0.83
CA LYS A 330 25.05 19.19 1.69
C LYS A 330 25.48 20.64 1.87
N GLU A 331 26.77 20.94 1.73
CA GLU A 331 27.30 22.29 1.88
C GLU A 331 26.77 23.25 0.80
N VAL A 332 26.45 22.76 -0.40
CA VAL A 332 25.84 23.59 -1.46
C VAL A 332 24.45 24.05 -1.04
N VAL A 333 23.58 23.13 -0.62
CA VAL A 333 22.20 23.43 -0.23
C VAL A 333 22.08 24.02 1.19
N ARG A 334 23.12 23.92 2.01
CA ARG A 334 23.14 24.34 3.43
C ARG A 334 22.52 25.72 3.69
N PRO A 335 22.77 26.77 2.87
CA PRO A 335 22.17 28.08 3.08
C PRO A 335 20.62 28.05 3.02
N LEU A 336 20.04 27.14 2.24
CA LEU A 336 18.60 27.03 2.03
C LEU A 336 17.97 25.87 2.84
N LEU A 337 18.76 24.89 3.28
CA LEU A 337 18.28 23.64 3.87
C LEU A 337 17.36 23.85 5.08
N SER A 338 17.67 24.82 5.95
CA SER A 338 16.81 25.13 7.10
C SER A 338 15.44 25.69 6.68
N LYS A 339 15.39 26.51 5.63
CA LYS A 339 14.14 27.00 5.03
C LYS A 339 13.39 25.86 4.35
N LEU A 340 14.08 24.96 3.66
CA LEU A 340 13.46 23.79 3.03
C LEU A 340 12.75 22.91 4.06
N ILE A 341 13.47 22.56 5.14
CA ILE A 341 12.96 21.75 6.24
C ILE A 341 11.81 22.47 6.94
N ARG A 342 11.96 23.76 7.29
CA ARG A 342 10.88 24.54 7.93
C ARG A 342 9.61 24.55 7.09
N ASN A 343 9.76 24.54 5.76
CA ASN A 343 8.65 24.57 4.83
C ASN A 343 8.21 23.19 4.32
N TYR A 344 8.72 22.11 4.90
CA TYR A 344 8.32 20.75 4.58
C TYR A 344 6.86 20.46 4.95
N GLY A 345 6.09 19.88 4.04
CA GLY A 345 4.69 19.55 4.30
C GLY A 345 3.79 19.47 3.07
N PRO A 346 2.50 19.11 3.25
CA PRO A 346 1.53 18.91 2.17
C PRO A 346 1.00 20.22 1.56
N GLN A 347 1.22 21.37 2.20
CA GLN A 347 0.63 22.67 1.84
C GLN A 347 1.63 23.55 1.06
N LEU A 348 2.35 23.00 0.09
CA LEU A 348 3.25 23.82 -0.74
C LEU A 348 2.46 24.83 -1.60
N ALA A 349 1.29 24.42 -2.10
CA ALA A 349 0.47 25.26 -2.97
C ALA A 349 -0.09 26.53 -2.30
N ASP A 350 -0.24 26.51 -0.98
CA ASP A 350 -0.72 27.66 -0.19
C ASP A 350 0.41 28.64 0.17
N ARG A 351 1.64 28.39 -0.30
CA ARG A 351 2.84 29.09 0.13
C ARG A 351 3.48 29.91 -0.98
N GLU A 352 4.42 30.75 -0.56
CA GLU A 352 5.31 31.48 -1.45
C GLU A 352 6.15 30.50 -2.29
N ALA A 353 6.52 30.95 -3.50
CA ALA A 353 7.38 30.23 -4.41
C ALA A 353 8.77 30.01 -3.83
N LEU A 354 9.38 28.86 -4.13
CA LEU A 354 10.73 28.58 -3.69
C LEU A 354 11.72 29.63 -4.22
N PHE A 355 11.58 30.05 -5.48
CA PHE A 355 12.35 31.13 -6.09
C PHE A 355 11.42 32.04 -6.90
N GLY A 356 11.67 33.34 -6.95
CA GLY A 356 10.94 34.24 -7.84
C GLY A 356 11.39 34.09 -9.29
N ASN A 357 10.60 34.57 -10.26
CA ASN A 357 10.98 34.53 -11.68
C ASN A 357 12.28 35.30 -11.96
N SER A 358 12.55 36.38 -11.22
CA SER A 358 13.80 37.15 -11.33
C SER A 358 15.04 36.39 -10.88
N ASP A 359 14.86 35.35 -10.06
CA ASP A 359 15.94 34.55 -9.50
C ASP A 359 16.29 33.35 -10.39
N LEU A 360 15.48 33.09 -11.43
CA LEU A 360 15.66 32.00 -12.37
C LEU A 360 16.38 32.53 -13.63
N PRO A 361 17.58 32.03 -13.95
CA PRO A 361 18.30 32.44 -15.15
C PRO A 361 17.51 32.17 -16.43
N GLU A 362 17.50 33.13 -17.36
CA GLU A 362 16.85 32.98 -18.68
C GLU A 362 17.43 31.78 -19.45
N SER A 363 18.73 31.51 -19.27
CA SER A 363 19.43 30.37 -19.86
C SER A 363 18.88 29.02 -19.37
N PHE A 364 18.42 28.95 -18.11
CA PHE A 364 17.74 27.80 -17.54
C PHE A 364 16.30 27.71 -18.04
N LEU A 365 15.53 28.80 -17.95
CA LEU A 365 14.12 28.84 -18.36
C LEU A 365 13.96 28.42 -19.82
N LYS A 366 14.82 28.89 -20.72
CA LYS A 366 14.80 28.49 -22.13
C LYS A 366 15.03 26.99 -22.32
N GLN A 367 16.02 26.41 -21.64
CA GLN A 367 16.27 24.96 -21.72
C GLN A 367 15.09 24.16 -21.13
N HIS A 368 14.49 24.66 -20.06
CA HIS A 368 13.32 24.05 -19.44
C HIS A 368 12.11 24.04 -20.39
N GLU A 369 11.82 25.15 -21.07
CA GLU A 369 10.78 25.22 -22.12
C GLU A 369 11.03 24.22 -23.26
N GLU A 370 12.28 24.04 -23.69
CA GLU A 370 12.66 23.08 -24.73
C GLU A 370 12.45 21.62 -24.28
N VAL A 371 12.80 21.31 -23.02
CA VAL A 371 12.54 20.01 -22.38
C VAL A 371 11.04 19.73 -22.35
N CYS A 372 10.24 20.67 -21.85
CA CYS A 372 8.79 20.57 -21.76
C CYS A 372 8.14 20.38 -23.14
N SER A 373 8.55 21.17 -24.12
CA SER A 373 8.07 21.08 -25.51
C SER A 373 8.39 19.73 -26.14
N TYR A 374 9.57 19.17 -25.86
CA TYR A 374 9.98 17.86 -26.38
C TYR A 374 9.08 16.73 -25.86
N PHE A 375 8.87 16.64 -24.55
CA PHE A 375 8.04 15.58 -23.97
C PHE A 375 6.55 15.76 -24.28
N THR A 376 6.07 17.01 -24.37
CA THR A 376 4.71 17.32 -24.83
C THR A 376 4.46 16.73 -26.21
N ARG A 377 5.39 16.96 -27.15
CA ARG A 377 5.29 16.47 -28.53
C ARG A 377 5.18 14.95 -28.58
N LEU A 378 6.07 14.25 -27.88
CA LEU A 378 6.04 12.78 -27.81
C LEU A 378 4.70 12.24 -27.28
N GLN A 379 4.14 12.90 -26.27
CA GLN A 379 2.86 12.51 -25.69
C GLN A 379 1.69 12.78 -26.64
N VAL A 380 1.64 13.97 -27.25
CA VAL A 380 0.61 14.36 -28.23
C VAL A 380 0.64 13.43 -29.44
N ASP A 381 1.81 13.15 -29.99
CA ASP A 381 1.98 12.23 -31.13
C ASP A 381 1.43 10.85 -30.79
N THR A 382 1.76 10.33 -29.60
CA THR A 382 1.27 9.02 -29.13
C THR A 382 -0.25 9.00 -28.93
N ILE A 383 -0.83 10.02 -28.30
CA ILE A 383 -2.28 10.07 -28.06
C ILE A 383 -3.02 10.16 -29.40
N THR A 384 -2.53 11.01 -30.31
CA THR A 384 -3.12 11.22 -31.64
C THR A 384 -3.04 9.95 -32.48
N GLU A 385 -1.90 9.26 -32.49
CA GLU A 385 -1.74 7.97 -33.17
C GLU A 385 -2.71 6.93 -32.61
N ASN A 386 -2.81 6.81 -31.28
CA ASN A 386 -3.73 5.87 -30.65
C ASN A 386 -5.20 6.16 -30.97
N LEU A 387 -5.59 7.44 -31.02
CA LEU A 387 -6.95 7.85 -31.41
C LEU A 387 -7.25 7.46 -32.87
N ARG A 388 -6.30 7.67 -33.78
CA ARG A 388 -6.45 7.24 -35.19
C ARG A 388 -6.60 5.72 -35.30
N LEU A 389 -5.71 4.97 -34.66
CA LEU A 389 -5.74 3.50 -34.67
C LEU A 389 -7.00 2.94 -33.97
N PHE A 390 -7.57 3.66 -33.01
CA PHE A 390 -8.82 3.28 -32.35
C PHE A 390 -10.02 3.38 -33.29
N GLY A 391 -10.01 4.33 -34.24
CA GLY A 391 -11.04 4.46 -35.27
C GLY A 391 -11.05 3.31 -36.28
N GLY A 392 -9.91 2.63 -36.45
CA GLY A 392 -9.78 1.43 -37.27
C GLY A 392 -8.31 1.07 -37.49
N MET A 393 -7.94 -0.17 -37.17
CA MET A 393 -6.59 -0.70 -37.35
C MET A 393 -6.62 -1.88 -38.33
N SER A 394 -5.83 -1.79 -39.40
CA SER A 394 -5.73 -2.86 -40.40
C SER A 394 -4.98 -4.07 -39.84
N SER A 395 -5.15 -5.22 -40.51
CA SER A 395 -4.44 -6.45 -40.14
C SER A 395 -2.92 -6.31 -40.27
N GLU A 396 -2.46 -5.58 -41.30
CA GLU A 396 -1.05 -5.30 -41.55
C GLU A 396 -0.45 -4.42 -40.44
N GLN A 397 -1.18 -3.37 -40.04
CA GLN A 397 -0.77 -2.50 -38.93
C GLN A 397 -0.66 -3.28 -37.62
N ARG A 398 -1.59 -4.20 -37.35
CA ARG A 398 -1.55 -5.05 -36.16
C ARG A 398 -0.34 -5.98 -36.18
N GLN A 399 -0.09 -6.66 -37.29
CA GLN A 399 1.06 -7.55 -37.45
C GLN A 399 2.39 -6.79 -37.30
N TRP A 400 2.47 -5.59 -37.86
CA TRP A 400 3.64 -4.72 -37.73
C TRP A 400 3.85 -4.26 -36.28
N LEU A 401 2.80 -3.87 -35.56
CA LEU A 401 2.89 -3.53 -34.14
C LEU A 401 3.37 -4.72 -33.30
N ASP A 402 2.84 -5.93 -33.56
CA ASP A 402 3.29 -7.15 -32.88
C ASP A 402 4.77 -7.42 -33.14
N PHE A 403 5.23 -7.22 -34.38
CA PHE A 403 6.64 -7.33 -34.74
C PHE A 403 7.53 -6.30 -34.01
N ILE A 404 7.12 -5.02 -33.96
CA ILE A 404 7.82 -3.98 -33.20
C ILE A 404 7.87 -4.32 -31.71
N ARG A 405 6.79 -4.88 -31.15
CA ARG A 405 6.71 -5.26 -29.73
C ARG A 405 7.69 -6.36 -29.39
N ASP A 406 7.78 -7.39 -30.21
CA ASP A 406 8.73 -8.47 -30.03
C ASP A 406 10.18 -7.99 -30.20
N GLY A 407 10.45 -7.17 -31.22
CA GLY A 407 11.76 -6.54 -31.43
C GLY A 407 12.17 -5.64 -30.26
N THR A 408 11.24 -4.85 -29.72
CA THR A 408 11.47 -4.00 -28.54
C THR A 408 11.79 -4.82 -27.29
N ALA A 409 11.10 -5.96 -27.10
CA ALA A 409 11.38 -6.86 -25.97
C ALA A 409 12.77 -7.50 -26.08
N GLN A 410 13.19 -7.92 -27.28
CA GLN A 410 14.53 -8.46 -27.52
C GLN A 410 15.61 -7.41 -27.30
N GLU A 411 15.44 -6.22 -27.87
CA GLU A 411 16.36 -5.11 -27.69
C GLU A 411 16.49 -4.72 -26.22
N TYR A 412 15.38 -4.71 -25.46
CA TYR A 412 15.40 -4.46 -24.02
C TYR A 412 16.29 -5.47 -23.28
N LEU A 413 16.05 -6.77 -23.48
CA LEU A 413 16.80 -7.83 -22.80
C LEU A 413 18.29 -7.77 -23.14
N HIS A 414 18.61 -7.51 -24.41
CA HIS A 414 19.98 -7.40 -24.89
C HIS A 414 20.67 -6.15 -24.34
N ARG A 415 20.07 -4.97 -24.51
CA ARG A 415 20.64 -3.67 -24.13
C ARG A 415 20.92 -3.56 -22.64
N PHE A 416 20.03 -4.09 -21.81
CA PHE A 416 20.14 -4.01 -20.35
C PHE A 416 20.66 -5.30 -19.71
N GLN A 417 21.10 -6.27 -20.54
CA GLN A 417 21.71 -7.53 -20.10
C GLN A 417 20.92 -8.28 -19.03
N VAL A 418 19.59 -8.25 -19.14
CA VAL A 418 18.71 -8.85 -18.14
C VAL A 418 18.81 -10.37 -18.21
N SER A 419 19.34 -10.97 -17.14
CA SER A 419 19.70 -12.39 -17.09
C SER A 419 18.95 -13.12 -15.96
N PHE A 420 19.01 -14.45 -15.97
CA PHE A 420 18.28 -15.26 -15.01
C PHE A 420 18.85 -15.11 -13.58
N LEU A 421 18.00 -14.78 -12.62
CA LEU A 421 18.33 -14.78 -11.19
C LEU A 421 17.67 -15.95 -10.47
N GLN A 422 18.49 -16.73 -9.76
CA GLN A 422 18.01 -17.82 -8.90
C GLN A 422 17.17 -17.26 -7.74
N ARG A 423 16.07 -17.96 -7.40
CA ARG A 423 15.18 -17.58 -6.29
C ARG A 423 15.88 -17.51 -4.93
N SER A 424 16.95 -18.27 -4.72
CA SER A 424 17.78 -18.20 -3.50
C SER A 424 18.48 -16.84 -3.31
N ARG A 425 18.53 -16.01 -4.36
CA ARG A 425 19.13 -14.66 -4.35
C ARG A 425 18.06 -13.55 -4.40
N TRP A 426 16.78 -13.90 -4.31
CA TRP A 426 15.70 -12.94 -4.10
C TRP A 426 15.79 -12.33 -2.71
N ILE A 427 15.20 -11.15 -2.53
CA ILE A 427 15.12 -10.49 -1.22
C ILE A 427 14.10 -11.22 -0.36
N SER A 428 12.89 -11.46 -0.89
CA SER A 428 11.83 -12.13 -0.15
C SER A 428 12.11 -13.61 0.03
N ARG A 429 12.11 -14.04 1.30
CA ARG A 429 12.27 -15.45 1.69
C ARG A 429 10.94 -16.21 1.75
N ASN A 430 9.81 -15.55 1.48
CA ASN A 430 8.45 -16.09 1.56
C ASN A 430 8.15 -16.78 2.91
N THR A 431 8.59 -16.16 4.00
CA THR A 431 8.39 -16.68 5.36
C THR A 431 7.02 -16.31 5.93
N VAL A 432 6.39 -15.27 5.39
CA VAL A 432 5.06 -14.80 5.76
C VAL A 432 4.09 -14.93 4.58
N SER A 433 2.78 -14.97 4.86
CA SER A 433 1.73 -14.91 3.85
C SER A 433 1.29 -13.46 3.68
N PRO A 434 1.69 -12.76 2.60
CA PRO A 434 1.35 -11.35 2.42
C PRO A 434 -0.17 -11.15 2.37
N ALA A 435 -0.66 -10.06 2.94
CA ALA A 435 -2.09 -9.77 2.98
C ALA A 435 -2.68 -9.71 1.57
N CYS A 436 -1.90 -9.27 0.59
CA CYS A 436 -2.35 -9.17 -0.79
C CYS A 436 -2.57 -10.56 -1.45
N CYS A 437 -1.91 -11.62 -0.98
CA CYS A 437 -1.91 -12.94 -1.65
C CYS A 437 -3.16 -13.78 -1.39
N SER A 438 -3.97 -13.48 -0.38
CA SER A 438 -5.24 -14.17 -0.08
C SER A 438 -6.44 -13.62 -0.88
N VAL A 439 -6.19 -12.79 -1.89
CA VAL A 439 -7.19 -12.46 -2.93
C VAL A 439 -7.20 -13.59 -3.94
N SER A 440 -8.37 -14.21 -4.17
CA SER A 440 -8.54 -15.42 -4.98
C SER A 440 -7.71 -15.40 -6.27
N ALA A 441 -6.96 -16.50 -6.50
CA ALA A 441 -6.12 -16.72 -7.68
C ALA A 441 -6.92 -16.51 -8.98
N GLY A 442 -6.78 -15.32 -9.57
CA GLY A 442 -7.54 -14.91 -10.76
C GLY A 442 -7.84 -13.41 -10.87
N ARG A 443 -7.71 -12.64 -9.78
CA ARG A 443 -7.89 -11.18 -9.81
C ARG A 443 -6.53 -10.46 -9.83
N PRO A 444 -6.25 -9.58 -10.81
CA PRO A 444 -5.07 -8.71 -10.77
C PRO A 444 -5.12 -7.81 -9.53
N LEU A 445 -4.09 -7.91 -8.71
CA LEU A 445 -3.86 -7.08 -7.53
C LEU A 445 -3.66 -5.60 -7.93
N GLY A 446 -4.33 -4.69 -7.21
CA GLY A 446 -4.03 -3.25 -7.28
C GLY A 446 -4.73 -2.44 -8.37
N GLN A 447 -5.73 -2.98 -9.07
CA GLN A 447 -6.62 -2.14 -9.88
C GLN A 447 -7.95 -1.98 -9.15
N ASN A 448 -8.23 -0.76 -8.66
CA ASN A 448 -9.61 -0.27 -8.65
C ASN A 448 -10.09 -0.45 -10.09
N LYS A 449 -10.86 -1.52 -10.37
CA LYS A 449 -11.40 -1.79 -11.70
C LYS A 449 -12.44 -0.71 -11.97
N GLN A 450 -11.96 0.46 -12.37
CA GLN A 450 -12.79 1.49 -12.93
C GLN A 450 -13.42 0.92 -14.20
N THR A 451 -14.74 1.00 -14.23
CA THR A 451 -15.58 0.64 -15.37
C THR A 451 -16.12 1.94 -15.95
N GLY A 452 -16.35 1.96 -17.26
CA GLY A 452 -16.98 3.10 -17.93
C GLY A 452 -16.03 4.22 -18.35
N SER A 453 -16.60 5.27 -18.94
CA SER A 453 -15.90 6.51 -19.32
C SER A 453 -15.59 7.39 -18.10
N PHE A 454 -14.76 8.42 -18.27
CA PHE A 454 -14.52 9.40 -17.19
C PHE A 454 -15.82 10.10 -16.79
N ASN A 455 -16.63 10.49 -17.78
CA ASN A 455 -17.91 11.15 -17.54
C ASN A 455 -18.92 10.23 -16.82
N GLU A 456 -19.00 8.96 -17.21
CA GLU A 456 -19.84 7.97 -16.51
C GLU A 456 -19.41 7.79 -15.04
N ARG A 457 -18.11 7.80 -14.75
CA ARG A 457 -17.64 7.71 -13.36
C ARG A 457 -17.98 8.96 -12.54
N ARG A 458 -17.90 10.13 -13.16
CA ARG A 458 -18.32 11.39 -12.53
C ARG A 458 -19.82 11.38 -12.22
N GLU A 459 -20.63 10.77 -13.09
CA GLU A 459 -22.06 10.53 -12.82
C GLU A 459 -22.28 9.47 -11.73
N LEU A 460 -21.48 8.40 -11.67
CA LEU A 460 -21.59 7.40 -10.60
C LEU A 460 -21.26 7.97 -9.21
N GLN A 461 -20.42 9.02 -9.13
CA GLN A 461 -20.12 9.71 -7.87
C GLN A 461 -21.29 10.51 -7.32
N THR A 462 -22.29 10.85 -8.14
CA THR A 462 -23.51 11.54 -7.67
C THR A 462 -24.57 10.58 -7.14
N LEU A 463 -24.37 9.27 -7.32
CA LEU A 463 -25.28 8.24 -6.84
C LEU A 463 -25.14 8.00 -5.33
N SER A 464 -26.24 7.60 -4.70
CA SER A 464 -26.25 7.13 -3.33
C SER A 464 -25.38 5.88 -3.15
N TRP A 465 -24.97 5.57 -1.92
CA TRP A 465 -24.20 4.36 -1.63
C TRP A 465 -24.95 3.07 -2.01
N ARG A 466 -26.29 3.06 -1.92
CA ARG A 466 -27.16 1.93 -2.30
C ARG A 466 -27.08 1.64 -3.78
N GLU A 467 -27.28 2.66 -4.60
CA GLU A 467 -27.19 2.56 -6.06
C GLU A 467 -25.80 2.14 -6.52
N ARG A 468 -24.75 2.58 -5.81
CA ARG A 468 -23.37 2.15 -6.08
C ARG A 468 -23.14 0.67 -5.76
N ILE A 469 -23.76 0.13 -4.71
CA ILE A 469 -23.69 -1.31 -4.41
C ILE A 469 -24.44 -2.11 -5.49
N GLU A 470 -25.65 -1.71 -5.87
CA GLU A 470 -26.48 -2.42 -6.86
C GLU A 470 -25.81 -2.52 -8.23
N ARG A 471 -25.07 -1.47 -8.63
CA ARG A 471 -24.31 -1.42 -9.88
C ARG A 471 -22.88 -1.98 -9.76
N GLY A 472 -22.47 -2.31 -8.53
CA GLY A 472 -21.12 -2.76 -8.20
C GLY A 472 -20.90 -4.26 -8.32
N CYS A 473 -19.65 -4.70 -8.21
CA CYS A 473 -19.28 -6.12 -8.30
C CYS A 473 -19.63 -6.93 -7.04
N HIS A 474 -20.01 -6.25 -5.94
CA HIS A 474 -20.43 -6.86 -4.68
C HIS A 474 -21.95 -7.02 -4.54
N ALA A 475 -22.75 -6.56 -5.52
CA ALA A 475 -24.21 -6.63 -5.49
C ALA A 475 -24.71 -8.05 -5.18
N ALA A 476 -24.25 -9.05 -5.94
CA ALA A 476 -24.67 -10.44 -5.79
C ALA A 476 -24.28 -11.04 -4.42
N SER A 477 -23.13 -10.65 -3.86
CA SER A 477 -22.70 -11.14 -2.54
C SER A 477 -23.46 -10.50 -1.39
N ILE A 478 -23.78 -9.20 -1.51
CA ILE A 478 -24.52 -8.45 -0.49
C ILE A 478 -26.01 -8.79 -0.52
N GLN A 479 -26.60 -9.04 -1.70
CA GLN A 479 -28.01 -9.43 -1.81
C GLN A 479 -28.29 -10.87 -1.38
N LYS A 480 -27.27 -11.70 -1.21
CA LYS A 480 -27.43 -13.10 -0.80
C LYS A 480 -27.89 -13.19 0.66
N HIS A 481 -29.04 -13.83 0.88
CA HIS A 481 -29.56 -14.10 2.23
C HIS A 481 -28.59 -14.92 3.10
N CYS A 482 -28.67 -14.73 4.42
CA CYS A 482 -27.87 -15.46 5.39
C CYS A 482 -28.42 -16.86 5.63
N ALA A 483 -27.52 -17.83 5.72
CA ALA A 483 -27.82 -19.22 6.04
C ALA A 483 -27.16 -19.59 7.36
N GLU A 484 -27.76 -20.50 8.14
CA GLU A 484 -27.35 -20.82 9.52
C GLU A 484 -25.87 -21.28 9.62
N ALA A 485 -25.33 -21.82 8.53
CA ALA A 485 -23.98 -22.35 8.47
C ALA A 485 -22.85 -21.31 8.20
N ARG A 486 -23.13 -20.00 8.08
CA ARG A 486 -22.07 -19.00 7.84
C ARG A 486 -21.03 -18.99 8.99
N GLY A 487 -19.75 -19.10 8.65
CA GLY A 487 -18.62 -19.14 9.60
C GLY A 487 -18.24 -20.54 10.14
N THR A 488 -19.10 -21.56 9.96
CA THR A 488 -18.85 -22.93 10.48
C THR A 488 -17.63 -23.64 9.88
N GLY A 489 -17.23 -23.27 8.66
CA GLY A 489 -16.10 -23.88 7.95
C GLY A 489 -14.72 -23.26 8.23
N SER A 490 -14.65 -22.17 9.00
CA SER A 490 -13.39 -21.48 9.31
C SER A 490 -13.03 -21.65 10.78
N VAL A 491 -11.96 -22.40 11.04
CA VAL A 491 -11.50 -22.75 12.39
C VAL A 491 -9.99 -22.67 12.48
N LEU A 492 -9.50 -21.95 13.49
CA LEU A 492 -8.10 -21.95 13.87
C LEU A 492 -7.86 -23.08 14.88
N GLN A 493 -7.04 -24.06 14.51
CA GLN A 493 -6.65 -25.17 15.39
C GLN A 493 -5.43 -24.78 16.21
N GLY A 494 -5.62 -24.65 17.52
CA GLY A 494 -4.56 -24.35 18.48
C GLY A 494 -4.29 -25.51 19.45
N PRO A 495 -3.53 -25.28 20.53
CA PRO A 495 -2.83 -24.02 20.81
C PRO A 495 -1.67 -23.79 19.83
N TRP A 496 -1.54 -22.57 19.32
CA TRP A 496 -0.43 -22.24 18.43
C TRP A 496 0.90 -22.19 19.20
N SER A 497 1.77 -23.18 18.97
CA SER A 497 3.01 -23.36 19.73
C SER A 497 4.19 -22.49 19.25
N ARG A 498 4.11 -21.95 18.03
CA ARG A 498 5.15 -21.11 17.40
C ARG A 498 4.87 -19.62 17.63
N CYS A 499 4.80 -19.20 18.89
CA CYS A 499 4.58 -17.81 19.27
C CYS A 499 5.83 -17.29 19.97
N HIS A 500 6.47 -16.25 19.42
CA HIS A 500 7.66 -15.63 19.99
C HIS A 500 7.31 -14.35 20.75
N VAL A 501 6.71 -14.51 21.94
CA VAL A 501 6.23 -13.40 22.78
C VAL A 501 7.34 -12.38 23.10
N ASP A 502 8.60 -12.83 23.21
CA ASP A 502 9.76 -11.95 23.48
C ASP A 502 10.03 -10.93 22.36
N SER A 503 9.46 -11.14 21.16
CA SER A 503 9.58 -10.22 20.02
C SER A 503 8.46 -9.17 19.98
N TRP A 504 7.49 -9.23 20.89
CA TRP A 504 6.33 -8.34 20.88
C TRP A 504 6.69 -6.96 21.44
N TYR A 505 6.17 -5.92 20.80
CA TYR A 505 6.41 -4.54 21.19
C TYR A 505 5.18 -3.67 20.90
N VAL A 506 5.01 -2.63 21.71
CA VAL A 506 3.88 -1.69 21.59
C VAL A 506 4.26 -0.52 20.71
N ILE A 507 3.44 -0.26 19.69
CA ILE A 507 3.44 0.98 18.92
C ILE A 507 2.22 1.79 19.37
N ALA A 508 2.45 3.02 19.81
CA ALA A 508 1.41 4.00 20.11
C ALA A 508 1.53 5.18 19.14
N GLY A 509 0.40 5.73 18.73
CA GLY A 509 0.34 6.87 17.82
C GLY A 509 -0.95 7.65 17.99
N ALA A 510 -1.23 8.56 17.05
CA ALA A 510 -2.48 9.30 17.01
C ALA A 510 -3.69 8.36 17.00
N ALA A 511 -4.75 8.74 17.72
CA ALA A 511 -6.02 8.06 17.68
C ALA A 511 -6.56 8.03 16.26
N LEU A 512 -7.13 6.90 15.88
CA LEU A 512 -7.73 6.76 14.56
C LEU A 512 -8.93 7.71 14.46
N LEU A 513 -9.09 8.33 13.29
CA LEU A 513 -10.29 9.13 12.97
C LEU A 513 -11.36 8.28 12.27
N ALA A 514 -10.93 7.26 11.53
CA ALA A 514 -11.75 6.24 10.89
C ALA A 514 -10.87 5.05 10.49
N VAL A 515 -11.44 3.85 10.43
CA VAL A 515 -10.80 2.68 9.82
C VAL A 515 -11.13 2.69 8.32
N LYS A 516 -10.17 3.15 7.52
CA LYS A 516 -10.27 3.23 6.05
C LYS A 516 -9.65 2.03 5.34
N ASN A 517 -8.79 1.29 6.04
CA ASN A 517 -8.10 0.12 5.52
C ASN A 517 -7.86 -0.89 6.64
N SER A 518 -7.76 -2.17 6.29
CA SER A 518 -7.31 -3.23 7.18
C SER A 518 -6.78 -4.39 6.33
N ALA A 519 -5.62 -4.94 6.70
CA ALA A 519 -5.03 -6.13 6.06
C ALA A 519 -5.98 -7.35 6.08
N PHE A 520 -6.93 -7.33 7.01
CA PHE A 520 -7.88 -8.40 7.30
C PHE A 520 -9.26 -8.15 6.70
N CYS A 521 -9.43 -7.12 5.87
CA CYS A 521 -10.70 -6.80 5.22
C CYS A 521 -10.60 -6.81 3.70
N GLU A 522 -11.69 -7.17 3.03
CA GLU A 522 -11.83 -6.82 1.62
C GLU A 522 -12.14 -5.32 1.50
N VAL A 523 -11.20 -4.57 0.94
CA VAL A 523 -11.25 -3.10 0.81
C VAL A 523 -12.57 -2.58 0.25
N GLY A 524 -13.09 -3.20 -0.82
CA GLY A 524 -14.33 -2.76 -1.45
C GLY A 524 -15.53 -2.87 -0.51
N LEU A 525 -15.62 -3.96 0.26
CA LEU A 525 -16.68 -4.16 1.25
C LEU A 525 -16.56 -3.16 2.40
N LEU A 526 -15.34 -2.90 2.89
CA LEU A 526 -15.09 -1.93 3.95
C LEU A 526 -15.50 -0.51 3.51
N ASN A 527 -15.16 -0.11 2.28
CA ASN A 527 -15.56 1.18 1.74
C ASN A 527 -17.09 1.31 1.64
N HIS A 528 -17.78 0.28 1.15
CA HIS A 528 -19.24 0.27 1.12
C HIS A 528 -19.85 0.39 2.51
N LEU A 529 -19.30 -0.30 3.51
CA LEU A 529 -19.77 -0.21 4.88
C LEU A 529 -19.54 1.19 5.48
N ASN A 530 -18.37 1.80 5.25
CA ASN A 530 -18.09 3.15 5.71
C ASN A 530 -19.01 4.18 5.05
N ASP A 531 -19.23 4.08 3.74
CA ASP A 531 -20.15 4.95 3.00
C ASP A 531 -21.58 4.83 3.54
N ALA A 532 -22.00 3.60 3.82
CA ALA A 532 -23.28 3.34 4.44
C ALA A 532 -23.32 4.03 5.82
N LEU A 533 -22.37 3.76 6.72
CA LEU A 533 -22.36 4.28 8.10
C LEU A 533 -22.33 5.82 8.21
N MET A 534 -21.80 6.50 7.20
CA MET A 534 -21.79 7.97 7.13
C MET A 534 -23.14 8.56 6.73
N ASP A 535 -24.08 7.74 6.26
CA ASP A 535 -25.45 8.16 5.92
C ASP A 535 -26.29 8.38 7.19
N THR A 536 -26.56 9.65 7.48
CA THR A 536 -27.34 10.08 8.65
C THR A 536 -28.79 9.59 8.65
N ALA A 537 -29.33 9.20 7.47
CA ALA A 537 -30.71 8.76 7.29
C ALA A 537 -30.95 7.31 7.75
N ALA A 538 -29.92 6.47 7.85
CA ALA A 538 -30.06 5.09 8.32
C ALA A 538 -30.01 4.99 9.86
N ASP A 539 -30.92 4.19 10.44
CA ASP A 539 -30.91 3.84 11.86
C ASP A 539 -30.19 2.50 12.08
N TRP A 540 -28.88 2.59 12.33
CA TRP A 540 -27.96 1.47 12.52
C TRP A 540 -28.21 0.66 13.80
N ILE A 541 -28.95 1.21 14.77
CA ILE A 541 -29.24 0.55 16.05
C ILE A 541 -30.49 -0.32 15.92
N ARG A 542 -31.35 -0.04 14.93
CA ARG A 542 -32.63 -0.72 14.69
C ARG A 542 -32.73 -1.21 13.25
N VAL A 543 -31.76 -2.01 12.82
CA VAL A 543 -31.82 -2.61 11.48
C VAL A 543 -32.93 -3.68 11.44
N PRO A 544 -33.89 -3.61 10.50
CA PRO A 544 -34.96 -4.58 10.39
C PRO A 544 -34.43 -5.98 10.09
N ARG A 545 -35.13 -7.00 10.60
CA ARG A 545 -34.81 -8.40 10.30
C ARG A 545 -35.15 -8.70 8.84
N CYS A 546 -34.37 -9.57 8.22
CA CYS A 546 -34.70 -10.13 6.92
C CYS A 546 -35.44 -11.47 7.10
N ASP A 547 -36.70 -11.54 6.68
CA ASP A 547 -37.55 -12.73 6.85
C ASP A 547 -37.05 -13.98 6.10
N SER A 548 -36.16 -13.79 5.12
CA SER A 548 -35.55 -14.87 4.33
C SER A 548 -34.18 -15.30 4.83
N CYS A 549 -33.64 -14.65 5.87
CA CYS A 549 -32.38 -15.05 6.50
C CYS A 549 -32.66 -16.04 7.62
N HIS A 550 -31.97 -17.20 7.57
CA HIS A 550 -31.91 -18.14 8.68
C HIS A 550 -30.59 -17.90 9.40
N ASP A 551 -30.59 -16.98 10.37
CA ASP A 551 -29.39 -16.63 11.14
C ASP A 551 -29.16 -17.60 12.30
N ALA A 552 -27.90 -17.81 12.69
CA ALA A 552 -27.57 -18.61 13.86
C ALA A 552 -28.20 -17.99 15.12
N CYS A 553 -29.14 -18.70 15.75
CA CYS A 553 -29.66 -18.30 17.06
C CYS A 553 -28.68 -18.71 18.17
N TRP A 554 -28.73 -18.03 19.31
CA TRP A 554 -27.86 -18.34 20.45
C TRP A 554 -27.94 -19.81 20.90
N ALA A 555 -29.12 -20.43 20.80
CA ALA A 555 -29.30 -21.85 21.12
C ALA A 555 -28.50 -22.78 20.19
N SER A 556 -28.39 -22.43 18.90
CA SER A 556 -27.58 -23.17 17.91
C SER A 556 -26.09 -23.04 18.21
N ILE A 557 -25.62 -21.82 18.51
CA ILE A 557 -24.22 -21.56 18.92
C ILE A 557 -23.85 -22.38 20.15
N MET A 558 -24.75 -22.47 21.13
CA MET A 558 -24.52 -23.27 22.33
C MET A 558 -24.48 -24.77 22.07
N SER A 559 -25.35 -25.28 21.19
CA SER A 559 -25.29 -26.68 20.75
C SER A 559 -23.97 -27.00 20.06
N ASP A 560 -23.44 -26.08 19.25
CA ASP A 560 -22.12 -26.21 18.62
C ASP A 560 -20.99 -26.25 19.66
N VAL A 561 -21.01 -25.34 20.65
CA VAL A 561 -20.02 -25.31 21.74
C VAL A 561 -20.05 -26.62 22.53
N ALA A 562 -21.23 -27.10 22.88
CA ALA A 562 -21.40 -28.39 23.57
C ALA A 562 -20.82 -29.55 22.75
N GLY A 563 -21.12 -29.62 21.44
CA GLY A 563 -20.56 -30.64 20.55
C GLY A 563 -19.04 -30.57 20.39
N LEU A 564 -18.47 -29.36 20.31
CA LEU A 564 -17.02 -29.15 20.20
C LEU A 564 -16.28 -29.48 21.51
N CYS A 565 -16.90 -29.25 22.66
CA CYS A 565 -16.36 -29.64 23.96
C CYS A 565 -16.31 -31.17 24.12
N VAL A 566 -17.33 -31.90 23.65
CA VAL A 566 -17.42 -33.37 23.77
C VAL A 566 -16.43 -34.10 22.86
N THR A 567 -16.18 -33.60 21.64
CA THR A 567 -15.39 -34.30 20.61
C THR A 567 -13.86 -34.28 20.83
N LYS A 568 -13.32 -33.42 21.69
CA LYS A 568 -11.89 -33.35 22.05
C LYS A 568 -11.56 -33.98 23.42
N ALA A 569 -12.50 -34.69 24.04
CA ALA A 569 -12.24 -35.47 25.24
C ALA A 569 -11.58 -36.80 24.86
N ASP A 570 -10.25 -36.89 24.89
CA ASP A 570 -9.54 -38.17 24.81
C ASP A 570 -9.09 -38.62 26.21
N THR A 571 -9.58 -39.79 26.62
CA THR A 571 -8.94 -40.81 27.47
C THR A 571 -8.59 -40.55 28.94
N ASP A 572 -9.02 -39.46 29.59
CA ASP A 572 -8.93 -39.37 31.06
C ASP A 572 -10.31 -39.14 31.68
N GLY A 573 -10.74 -40.12 32.49
CA GLY A 573 -12.12 -40.31 32.97
C GLY A 573 -12.57 -39.33 34.06
N ASP A 574 -12.27 -38.04 33.94
CA ASP A 574 -12.67 -37.04 34.92
C ASP A 574 -13.90 -36.27 34.43
N ASN A 575 -15.07 -36.62 34.98
CA ASN A 575 -16.38 -36.00 34.75
C ASN A 575 -16.44 -34.58 35.37
N LYS A 576 -15.54 -33.68 34.97
CA LYS A 576 -15.57 -32.28 35.39
C LYS A 576 -16.52 -31.48 34.52
N GLN A 577 -17.52 -30.85 35.16
CA GLN A 577 -18.34 -29.81 34.54
C GLN A 577 -17.43 -28.72 33.98
N ARG A 578 -17.59 -28.40 32.69
CA ARG A 578 -16.77 -27.39 32.01
C ARG A 578 -17.45 -26.03 32.10
N GLN A 579 -16.66 -24.99 32.30
CA GLN A 579 -17.17 -23.63 32.34
C GLN A 579 -17.15 -23.01 30.93
N CYS A 580 -18.18 -22.23 30.62
CA CYS A 580 -18.20 -21.35 29.47
C CYS A 580 -18.37 -19.91 29.96
N LEU A 581 -17.35 -19.09 29.77
CA LEU A 581 -17.41 -17.66 30.07
C LEU A 581 -18.00 -16.92 28.88
N VAL A 582 -19.02 -16.12 29.16
CA VAL A 582 -19.84 -15.43 28.17
C VAL A 582 -19.83 -13.93 28.45
N PHE A 583 -19.35 -13.14 27.50
CA PHE A 583 -19.48 -11.68 27.55
C PHE A 583 -20.76 -11.27 26.80
N GLY A 584 -21.73 -10.67 27.49
CA GLY A 584 -23.01 -10.25 26.89
C GLY A 584 -24.20 -10.17 27.86
N SER A 585 -25.28 -9.49 27.46
CA SER A 585 -26.47 -9.32 28.33
C SER A 585 -27.31 -10.59 28.45
N ARG A 586 -27.69 -11.00 29.67
CA ARG A 586 -28.58 -12.18 29.89
C ARG A 586 -29.92 -12.07 29.14
N SER A 587 -30.41 -10.86 28.91
CA SER A 587 -31.65 -10.58 28.15
C SER A 587 -31.57 -10.92 26.67
N ALA A 588 -30.37 -10.82 26.05
CA ALA A 588 -30.17 -11.21 24.66
C ALA A 588 -30.06 -12.73 24.47
N TRP A 589 -29.83 -13.47 25.56
CA TRP A 589 -29.52 -14.91 25.57
C TRP A 589 -30.75 -15.82 25.82
N GLY A 590 -31.95 -15.24 25.87
CA GLY A 590 -33.19 -15.98 26.09
C GLY A 590 -33.38 -16.44 27.55
N THR A 591 -34.63 -16.66 27.96
CA THR A 591 -34.95 -17.25 29.26
C THR A 591 -34.67 -18.75 29.21
N GLY A 592 -33.45 -19.20 29.53
CA GLY A 592 -33.13 -20.62 29.53
C GLY A 592 -31.84 -20.94 30.27
N GLU A 593 -32.00 -21.45 31.50
CA GLU A 593 -31.10 -22.28 32.31
C GLU A 593 -29.59 -21.97 32.34
N SER A 594 -29.05 -21.75 33.55
CA SER A 594 -27.61 -21.58 33.82
C SER A 594 -26.73 -22.80 33.51
N GLN A 595 -27.31 -23.86 32.94
CA GLN A 595 -26.66 -25.11 32.58
C GLN A 595 -27.28 -25.63 31.27
N GLN A 596 -26.43 -26.06 30.32
CA GLN A 596 -26.86 -26.69 29.09
C GLN A 596 -25.98 -27.94 28.85
N GLY A 597 -26.51 -29.12 29.20
CA GLY A 597 -25.70 -30.34 29.29
C GLY A 597 -24.64 -30.24 30.40
N ASP A 598 -23.39 -30.61 30.11
CA ASP A 598 -22.25 -30.56 31.07
C ASP A 598 -21.55 -29.18 31.16
N LEU A 599 -22.10 -28.15 30.50
CA LEU A 599 -21.54 -26.79 30.45
C LEU A 599 -22.24 -25.83 31.42
N VAL A 600 -21.46 -25.17 32.28
CA VAL A 600 -21.92 -24.13 33.21
C VAL A 600 -21.62 -22.75 32.63
N LEU A 601 -22.66 -21.92 32.47
CA LEU A 601 -22.53 -20.59 31.87
C LEU A 601 -22.26 -19.51 32.92
N THR A 602 -21.17 -18.75 32.73
CA THR A 602 -20.85 -17.57 33.54
C THR A 602 -20.92 -16.32 32.68
N PHE A 603 -21.71 -15.34 33.10
CA PHE A 603 -21.92 -14.11 32.35
C PHE A 603 -21.13 -12.94 32.92
N SER A 604 -20.49 -12.18 32.04
CA SER A 604 -19.73 -10.96 32.33
C SER A 604 -20.15 -9.81 31.40
N GLU A 605 -19.85 -8.57 31.80
CA GLU A 605 -20.19 -7.36 31.04
C GLU A 605 -19.43 -7.28 29.71
N GLU A 606 -20.14 -7.03 28.62
CA GLU A 606 -19.55 -6.85 27.29
C GLU A 606 -18.88 -5.48 27.12
N PRO A 607 -17.91 -5.34 26.18
CA PRO A 607 -17.37 -4.04 25.82
C PRO A 607 -18.47 -3.07 25.39
N SER A 608 -18.35 -1.82 25.82
CA SER A 608 -19.29 -0.76 25.46
C SER A 608 -19.23 -0.45 23.96
N VAL A 609 -20.39 -0.10 23.41
CA VAL A 609 -20.51 0.25 22.00
C VAL A 609 -20.07 1.70 21.76
N PRO A 610 -19.32 1.99 20.69
CA PRO A 610 -18.94 3.36 20.35
C PRO A 610 -20.18 4.24 20.14
N HIS A 611 -20.03 5.54 20.38
CA HIS A 611 -21.11 6.51 20.17
C HIS A 611 -21.42 6.67 18.66
N ARG A 612 -22.64 7.10 18.30
CA ARG A 612 -23.11 7.22 16.89
C ARG A 612 -22.14 7.99 15.97
N GLY A 613 -21.42 8.98 16.49
CA GLY A 613 -20.44 9.77 15.73
C GLY A 613 -19.09 9.09 15.47
N LEU A 614 -18.85 7.89 16.02
CA LEU A 614 -17.60 7.15 15.96
C LEU A 614 -17.73 5.82 15.21
N MET A 615 -18.84 5.59 14.49
CA MET A 615 -19.14 4.29 13.87
C MET A 615 -18.15 3.87 12.78
N THR A 616 -17.52 4.82 12.09
CA THR A 616 -16.47 4.53 11.11
C THR A 616 -15.15 4.09 11.74
N LEU A 617 -15.02 4.14 13.08
CA LEU A 617 -13.92 3.52 13.79
C LEU A 617 -14.09 2.02 13.96
N HIS A 618 -15.32 1.48 13.85
CA HIS A 618 -15.59 0.06 14.10
C HIS A 618 -14.99 -0.43 15.43
N ASP A 619 -14.00 -1.32 15.39
CA ASP A 619 -13.24 -1.83 16.54
C ASP A 619 -12.01 -0.99 16.90
N GLY A 620 -11.76 0.10 16.17
CA GLY A 620 -10.63 1.01 16.31
C GLY A 620 -10.79 2.10 17.37
N GLU A 621 -11.93 2.15 18.07
CA GLU A 621 -12.15 3.09 19.17
C GLU A 621 -11.24 2.73 20.37
N PRO A 622 -10.44 3.67 20.92
CA PRO A 622 -9.51 3.40 22.02
C PRO A 622 -10.14 2.72 23.24
N ARG A 623 -11.34 3.16 23.65
CA ARG A 623 -12.03 2.62 24.84
C ARG A 623 -12.54 1.20 24.59
N TYR A 624 -13.10 0.94 23.41
CA TYR A 624 -13.51 -0.40 23.02
C TYR A 624 -12.32 -1.38 23.02
N GLN A 625 -11.19 -1.00 22.41
CA GLN A 625 -9.99 -1.84 22.37
C GLN A 625 -9.46 -2.17 23.77
N GLN A 626 -9.44 -1.18 24.67
CA GLN A 626 -9.05 -1.38 26.06
C GLN A 626 -10.00 -2.38 26.76
N GLN A 627 -11.32 -2.19 26.64
CA GLN A 627 -12.32 -3.07 27.26
C GLN A 627 -12.26 -4.49 26.69
N LEU A 628 -12.10 -4.63 25.38
CA LEU A 628 -11.93 -5.94 24.74
C LEU A 628 -10.70 -6.67 25.28
N LEU A 629 -9.58 -5.96 25.46
CA LEU A 629 -8.38 -6.54 26.05
C LEU A 629 -8.58 -6.89 27.53
N ALA A 630 -9.36 -6.10 28.28
CA ALA A 630 -9.75 -6.42 29.65
C ALA A 630 -10.56 -7.72 29.75
N CYS A 631 -11.50 -7.95 28.81
CA CYS A 631 -12.23 -9.23 28.70
C CYS A 631 -11.28 -10.41 28.51
N VAL A 632 -10.26 -10.26 27.66
CA VAL A 632 -9.24 -11.29 27.43
C VAL A 632 -8.42 -11.54 28.70
N VAL A 633 -7.90 -10.49 29.35
CA VAL A 633 -7.12 -10.62 30.61
C VAL A 633 -7.95 -11.36 31.67
N CYS A 634 -9.21 -10.95 31.87
CA CYS A 634 -10.12 -11.60 32.80
C CYS A 634 -10.29 -13.09 32.45
N SER A 635 -10.58 -13.40 31.19
CA SER A 635 -10.74 -14.79 30.71
C SER A 635 -9.51 -15.65 30.99
N LEU A 636 -8.32 -15.15 30.66
CA LEU A 636 -7.07 -15.87 30.87
C LEU A 636 -6.73 -16.10 32.35
N GLN A 637 -7.28 -15.30 33.27
CA GLN A 637 -7.10 -15.42 34.71
C GLN A 637 -8.15 -16.34 35.37
N THR A 638 -9.36 -16.41 34.82
CA THR A 638 -10.48 -17.13 35.44
C THR A 638 -10.70 -18.53 34.90
N LEU A 639 -10.37 -18.78 33.64
CA LEU A 639 -10.65 -20.06 32.98
C LEU A 639 -9.66 -21.15 33.43
N THR A 640 -10.15 -22.38 33.45
CA THR A 640 -9.40 -23.59 33.76
C THR A 640 -9.25 -24.49 32.52
N SER A 641 -8.40 -25.51 32.61
CA SER A 641 -8.05 -26.35 31.46
C SER A 641 -9.29 -26.99 30.82
N GLY A 642 -9.48 -26.76 29.52
CA GLY A 642 -10.61 -27.31 28.76
C GLY A 642 -11.84 -26.41 28.66
N ASP A 643 -11.87 -25.28 29.37
CA ASP A 643 -13.01 -24.36 29.36
C ASP A 643 -13.19 -23.63 28.02
N ALA A 644 -14.34 -22.97 27.86
CA ALA A 644 -14.73 -22.23 26.67
C ALA A 644 -14.95 -20.73 26.95
N LEU A 645 -14.82 -19.92 25.90
CA LEU A 645 -15.05 -18.47 25.91
C LEU A 645 -15.90 -18.06 24.70
N LEU A 646 -16.95 -17.28 24.97
CA LEU A 646 -17.77 -16.59 23.98
C LEU A 646 -17.56 -15.09 24.11
N LEU A 647 -16.91 -14.50 23.10
CA LEU A 647 -16.50 -13.09 23.11
C LEU A 647 -17.07 -12.35 21.89
N PRO A 648 -18.02 -11.40 22.09
CA PRO A 648 -18.53 -10.58 21.01
C PRO A 648 -17.48 -9.61 20.46
N VAL A 649 -17.45 -9.44 19.14
CA VAL A 649 -16.54 -8.50 18.45
C VAL A 649 -17.24 -7.75 17.32
N PHE A 650 -16.69 -6.60 16.94
CA PHE A 650 -17.16 -5.81 15.80
C PHE A 650 -16.62 -6.33 14.45
N ALA A 651 -17.05 -5.65 13.39
CA ALA A 651 -16.53 -5.83 12.04
C ALA A 651 -15.23 -5.02 11.85
N ALA A 652 -14.62 -5.18 10.68
CA ALA A 652 -13.51 -4.34 10.21
C ALA A 652 -12.26 -4.34 11.10
N LEU A 653 -11.87 -5.51 11.60
CA LEU A 653 -10.86 -5.63 12.65
C LEU A 653 -9.55 -4.88 12.33
N THR A 654 -9.15 -4.00 13.25
CA THR A 654 -7.82 -3.39 13.36
C THR A 654 -6.75 -4.42 13.72
N ARG A 655 -5.48 -4.06 13.58
CA ARG A 655 -4.33 -4.88 14.02
C ARG A 655 -4.36 -5.21 15.50
N VAL A 656 -4.86 -4.30 16.34
CA VAL A 656 -5.00 -4.54 17.79
C VAL A 656 -5.99 -5.65 18.04
N THR A 657 -7.15 -5.65 17.39
CA THR A 657 -8.14 -6.72 17.57
C THR A 657 -7.74 -8.02 16.88
N ALA A 658 -7.05 -7.95 15.73
CA ALA A 658 -6.43 -9.13 15.13
C ALA A 658 -5.41 -9.78 16.08
N ALA A 659 -4.62 -8.96 16.79
CA ALA A 659 -3.71 -9.43 17.82
C ALA A 659 -4.43 -10.04 19.04
N VAL A 660 -5.61 -9.53 19.41
CA VAL A 660 -6.49 -10.18 20.40
C VAL A 660 -6.91 -11.57 19.93
N VAL A 661 -7.39 -11.71 18.68
CA VAL A 661 -7.77 -13.02 18.12
C VAL A 661 -6.55 -13.97 18.08
N PHE A 662 -5.37 -13.46 17.76
CA PHE A 662 -4.13 -14.26 17.80
C PHE A 662 -3.80 -14.74 19.21
N CYS A 663 -3.93 -13.89 20.24
CA CYS A 663 -3.73 -14.29 21.62
C CYS A 663 -4.69 -15.42 22.01
N LEU A 664 -5.96 -15.33 21.61
CA LEU A 664 -6.95 -16.40 21.82
C LEU A 664 -6.56 -17.67 21.06
N HIS A 665 -6.09 -17.57 19.82
CA HIS A 665 -5.61 -18.71 19.05
C HIS A 665 -4.42 -19.43 19.74
N VAL A 666 -3.53 -18.70 20.39
CA VAL A 666 -2.44 -19.31 21.17
C VAL A 666 -2.96 -20.00 22.44
N CYS A 667 -4.00 -19.45 23.07
CA CYS A 667 -4.50 -19.91 24.37
C CYS A 667 -5.58 -20.99 24.30
N PHE A 668 -6.19 -21.24 23.14
CA PHE A 668 -7.29 -22.19 22.98
C PHE A 668 -6.98 -23.26 21.93
N SER A 669 -7.58 -24.43 22.13
CA SER A 669 -7.46 -25.58 21.22
C SER A 669 -8.20 -25.36 19.90
N SER A 670 -9.21 -24.49 19.89
CA SER A 670 -9.99 -24.15 18.71
C SER A 670 -10.57 -22.75 18.84
N VAL A 671 -10.44 -21.93 17.80
CA VAL A 671 -11.12 -20.63 17.69
C VAL A 671 -11.92 -20.58 16.38
N THR A 672 -13.22 -20.30 16.48
CA THR A 672 -14.13 -20.08 15.34
C THR A 672 -14.99 -18.85 15.61
N PHE A 673 -15.88 -18.48 14.68
CA PHE A 673 -16.81 -17.37 14.87
C PHE A 673 -18.22 -17.71 14.40
N ARG A 674 -19.21 -17.01 14.93
CA ARG A 674 -20.62 -17.08 14.54
C ARG A 674 -21.20 -15.66 14.46
N CYS A 675 -22.17 -15.44 13.56
CA CYS A 675 -22.82 -14.15 13.39
C CYS A 675 -24.31 -14.24 13.77
N PRO A 676 -24.69 -13.94 15.04
CA PRO A 676 -26.05 -14.13 15.54
C PRO A 676 -27.03 -13.02 15.10
N SER A 677 -28.34 -13.30 15.26
CA SER A 677 -29.46 -12.37 14.96
C SER A 677 -30.42 -12.17 16.15
N PRO A 678 -30.99 -10.96 16.36
CA PRO A 678 -30.77 -9.74 15.60
C PRO A 678 -29.38 -9.18 15.95
N SER A 679 -28.61 -8.84 14.92
CA SER A 679 -27.35 -8.14 15.09
C SER A 679 -27.65 -6.79 15.75
N GLY A 680 -27.30 -6.66 17.02
CA GLY A 680 -27.07 -5.35 17.60
C GLY A 680 -25.88 -4.67 16.92
N ILE A 681 -25.22 -3.73 17.60
CA ILE A 681 -24.00 -3.12 17.05
C ILE A 681 -22.87 -4.18 16.87
N THR A 682 -22.90 -5.26 17.66
CA THR A 682 -21.98 -6.39 17.62
C THR A 682 -22.10 -7.23 16.35
N GLY A 683 -20.97 -7.49 15.69
CA GLY A 683 -20.92 -8.08 14.35
C GLY A 683 -20.76 -9.60 14.33
N ALA A 684 -20.01 -10.17 15.29
CA ALA A 684 -19.84 -11.61 15.46
C ALA A 684 -19.53 -11.97 16.91
N VAL A 685 -19.55 -13.26 17.21
CA VAL A 685 -19.11 -13.85 18.46
C VAL A 685 -17.98 -14.82 18.16
N LEU A 686 -16.82 -14.60 18.77
CA LEU A 686 -15.73 -15.55 18.78
C LEU A 686 -16.09 -16.70 19.71
N VAL A 687 -15.94 -17.92 19.21
CA VAL A 687 -16.17 -19.17 19.92
C VAL A 687 -14.82 -19.84 20.13
N CYS A 688 -14.30 -19.75 21.36
CA CYS A 688 -13.01 -20.31 21.74
C CYS A 688 -13.24 -21.52 22.65
N VAL A 689 -12.68 -22.67 22.29
CA VAL A 689 -12.91 -23.94 23.01
C VAL A 689 -11.59 -24.61 23.37
N GLY A 690 -11.52 -25.17 24.57
CA GLY A 690 -10.39 -25.93 25.06
C GLY A 690 -9.25 -25.02 25.51
N PHE A 691 -9.49 -24.22 26.54
CA PHE A 691 -8.49 -23.33 27.13
C PHE A 691 -7.25 -24.10 27.61
N CYS A 692 -6.06 -23.55 27.35
CA CYS A 692 -4.76 -24.13 27.67
C CYS A 692 -4.00 -23.19 28.64
N PRO A 693 -4.06 -23.44 29.97
CA PRO A 693 -3.47 -22.55 30.98
C PRO A 693 -1.96 -22.30 30.82
N GLU A 694 -1.21 -23.34 30.44
CA GLU A 694 0.24 -23.23 30.20
C GLU A 694 0.57 -22.28 29.05
N ALA A 695 -0.23 -22.33 27.97
CA ALA A 695 -0.05 -21.45 26.83
C ALA A 695 -0.39 -20.00 27.18
N ALA A 696 -1.47 -19.81 27.95
CA ALA A 696 -1.95 -18.52 28.43
C ALA A 696 -0.97 -17.85 29.41
N ALA A 697 -0.34 -18.62 30.30
CA ALA A 697 0.63 -18.10 31.27
C ALA A 697 1.80 -17.36 30.60
N ARG A 698 2.16 -17.73 29.36
CA ARG A 698 3.23 -17.06 28.58
C ARG A 698 2.82 -15.68 28.06
N ILE A 699 1.54 -15.49 27.73
CA ILE A 699 1.02 -14.29 27.06
C ILE A 699 0.41 -13.30 28.07
N LEU A 700 -0.15 -13.81 29.17
CA LEU A 700 -0.86 -13.03 30.17
C LEU A 700 -0.08 -11.80 30.68
N PRO A 701 1.24 -11.87 30.99
CA PRO A 701 1.99 -10.70 31.42
C PRO A 701 2.02 -9.58 30.38
N VAL A 702 2.22 -9.93 29.10
CA VAL A 702 2.31 -8.97 28.00
C VAL A 702 0.96 -8.31 27.74
N VAL A 703 -0.12 -9.10 27.65
CA VAL A 703 -1.47 -8.58 27.44
C VAL A 703 -1.91 -7.68 28.61
N THR A 704 -1.52 -8.02 29.84
CA THR A 704 -1.77 -7.19 31.03
C THR A 704 -1.00 -5.86 30.98
N ASP A 705 0.27 -5.88 30.55
CA ASP A 705 1.05 -4.64 30.37
C ASP A 705 0.43 -3.74 29.28
N VAL A 706 0.04 -4.32 28.15
CA VAL A 706 -0.63 -3.58 27.06
C VAL A 706 -1.94 -2.96 27.54
N HIS A 707 -2.77 -3.69 28.27
CA HIS A 707 -4.00 -3.17 28.87
C HIS A 707 -3.73 -2.01 29.83
N SER A 708 -2.69 -2.12 30.68
CA SER A 708 -2.26 -1.05 31.59
C SER A 708 -1.84 0.21 30.80
N ARG A 709 -1.05 0.04 29.74
CA ARG A 709 -0.62 1.14 28.85
C ARG A 709 -1.80 1.81 28.15
N MET A 710 -2.75 1.04 27.61
CA MET A 710 -3.98 1.60 27.03
C MET A 710 -4.72 2.46 28.05
N GLY A 711 -4.83 1.99 29.30
CA GLY A 711 -5.44 2.77 30.38
C GLY A 711 -4.65 4.02 30.78
N GLN A 712 -3.32 4.04 30.65
CA GLN A 712 -2.49 5.23 30.87
C GLN A 712 -2.68 6.28 29.76
N LEU A 713 -2.72 5.84 28.50
CA LEU A 713 -2.96 6.73 27.36
C LEU A 713 -4.33 7.41 27.45
N LEU A 714 -5.37 6.65 27.84
CA LEU A 714 -6.72 7.18 28.07
C LEU A 714 -6.82 8.15 29.26
N ARG A 715 -5.96 8.03 30.27
CA ARG A 715 -5.96 8.89 31.48
C ARG A 715 -5.09 10.15 31.36
N GLY A 716 -4.14 10.18 30.42
CA GLY A 716 -3.24 11.32 30.22
C GLY A 716 -3.93 12.65 29.89
N GLU A 717 -5.24 12.61 29.64
CA GLU A 717 -6.12 13.74 29.33
C GLU A 717 -6.59 14.54 30.57
N GLU A 718 -6.64 13.97 31.77
CA GLU A 718 -7.26 14.66 32.93
C GLU A 718 -6.33 15.70 33.60
N GLY A 719 -5.05 15.80 33.20
CA GLY A 719 -4.03 16.49 33.99
C GLY A 719 -3.24 17.64 33.33
N LYS A 720 -3.43 17.97 32.04
CA LYS A 720 -2.60 19.00 31.37
C LYS A 720 -3.40 19.91 30.44
N ASN A 721 -3.43 21.22 30.77
CA ASN A 721 -3.87 22.31 29.90
C ASN A 721 -2.91 22.46 28.69
N VAL A 722 -3.04 21.59 27.69
CA VAL A 722 -2.36 21.70 26.39
C VAL A 722 -3.43 21.91 25.30
N PRO A 723 -3.22 22.81 24.32
CA PRO A 723 -4.25 23.11 23.32
C PRO A 723 -4.53 21.89 22.43
N SER A 724 -5.80 21.73 22.05
CA SER A 724 -6.39 20.60 21.33
C SER A 724 -5.56 20.06 20.15
N GLY A 725 -5.31 18.74 20.13
CA GLY A 725 -4.86 18.03 18.94
C GLY A 725 -4.22 16.67 19.23
N CYS A 726 -5.02 15.61 19.09
CA CYS A 726 -4.68 14.18 19.02
C CYS A 726 -4.54 13.40 20.35
N ASP A 727 -5.66 12.79 20.76
CA ASP A 727 -5.70 11.61 21.63
C ASP A 727 -4.72 10.56 21.08
N SER A 728 -4.02 9.83 21.94
CA SER A 728 -3.08 8.77 21.53
C SER A 728 -3.66 7.39 21.84
N GLN A 729 -3.43 6.41 20.97
CA GLN A 729 -3.88 5.04 21.17
C GLN A 729 -2.79 4.02 20.82
N VAL A 730 -2.94 2.80 21.33
CA VAL A 730 -2.12 1.67 20.87
C VAL A 730 -2.57 1.29 19.45
N LEU A 731 -1.63 1.21 18.52
CA LEU A 731 -1.87 0.81 17.13
C LEU A 731 -1.44 -0.63 16.85
N GLN A 732 -0.50 -1.15 17.64
CA GLN A 732 0.03 -2.50 17.50
C GLN A 732 0.66 -2.96 18.82
N PHE A 733 0.50 -4.24 19.16
CA PHE A 733 1.26 -4.90 20.23
C PHE A 733 1.78 -6.30 19.85
N VAL A 734 1.35 -6.84 18.72
CA VAL A 734 1.89 -8.05 18.09
C VAL A 734 2.46 -7.66 16.73
N PRO A 735 3.70 -8.06 16.38
CA PRO A 735 4.29 -7.75 15.08
C PRO A 735 3.43 -8.27 13.91
N MET A 736 3.40 -7.53 12.81
CA MET A 736 2.63 -7.94 11.62
C MET A 736 3.13 -9.26 11.03
N GLU A 737 4.42 -9.58 11.17
CA GLU A 737 5.01 -10.84 10.77
C GLU A 737 4.33 -12.04 11.43
N GLU A 738 3.94 -11.93 12.70
CA GLU A 738 3.19 -12.97 13.42
C GLU A 738 1.73 -13.02 12.92
N LEU A 739 1.09 -11.86 12.73
CA LEU A 739 -0.31 -11.78 12.27
C LEU A 739 -0.53 -12.22 10.82
N LEU A 740 0.54 -12.22 10.01
CA LEU A 740 0.54 -12.65 8.61
C LEU A 740 0.97 -14.13 8.44
N THR A 741 0.99 -14.91 9.53
CA THR A 741 1.34 -16.34 9.49
C THR A 741 0.20 -17.25 9.95
N GLY A 742 0.33 -18.55 9.68
CA GLY A 742 -0.45 -19.58 10.40
C GLY A 742 -1.95 -19.68 10.09
N GLY A 743 -2.43 -19.24 8.91
CA GLY A 743 -3.86 -19.33 8.55
C GLY A 743 -4.76 -18.31 9.27
N LEU A 744 -4.22 -17.55 10.22
CA LEU A 744 -4.91 -16.47 10.93
C LEU A 744 -5.43 -15.40 9.97
N THR A 745 -4.62 -14.97 9.00
CA THR A 745 -5.00 -13.93 8.04
C THR A 745 -6.23 -14.32 7.22
N ASP A 746 -6.29 -15.57 6.76
CA ASP A 746 -7.43 -16.09 6.01
C ASP A 746 -8.68 -16.19 6.91
N PHE A 747 -8.50 -16.66 8.15
CA PHE A 747 -9.57 -16.70 9.15
C PHE A 747 -10.17 -15.31 9.39
N LEU A 748 -9.33 -14.31 9.69
CA LEU A 748 -9.75 -12.94 9.96
C LEU A 748 -10.42 -12.30 8.74
N ARG A 749 -9.92 -12.58 7.53
CA ARG A 749 -10.55 -12.09 6.29
C ARG A 749 -11.91 -12.69 6.06
N THR A 750 -12.05 -14.00 6.19
CA THR A 750 -13.36 -14.66 6.08
C THR A 750 -14.33 -14.10 7.10
N MET A 751 -13.89 -13.94 8.35
CA MET A 751 -14.68 -13.35 9.42
C MET A 751 -15.16 -11.93 9.08
N ASN A 752 -14.26 -11.03 8.74
CA ASN A 752 -14.62 -9.65 8.39
C ASN A 752 -15.54 -9.58 7.18
N SER A 753 -15.26 -10.34 6.11
CA SER A 753 -16.10 -10.33 4.91
C SER A 753 -17.53 -10.80 5.19
N GLU A 754 -17.71 -11.86 5.99
CA GLU A 754 -19.05 -12.36 6.35
C GLU A 754 -19.81 -11.34 7.21
N ILE A 755 -19.16 -10.75 8.22
CA ILE A 755 -19.78 -9.74 9.09
C ILE A 755 -20.20 -8.50 8.27
N ILE A 756 -19.29 -7.98 7.43
CA ILE A 756 -19.54 -6.77 6.64
C ILE A 756 -20.66 -7.04 5.62
N GLN A 757 -20.65 -8.19 4.95
CA GLN A 757 -21.71 -8.56 3.99
C GLN A 757 -23.08 -8.68 4.68
N GLN A 758 -23.16 -9.32 5.84
CA GLN A 758 -24.42 -9.42 6.58
C GLN A 758 -24.93 -8.05 7.01
N LYS A 759 -24.05 -7.18 7.54
CA LYS A 759 -24.43 -5.80 7.89
C LYS A 759 -24.97 -5.05 6.68
N LEU A 760 -24.23 -5.02 5.58
CA LEU A 760 -24.65 -4.37 4.34
C LEU A 760 -25.97 -4.93 3.79
N HIS A 761 -26.17 -6.26 3.84
CA HIS A 761 -27.41 -6.90 3.42
C HIS A 761 -28.62 -6.35 4.18
N LEU A 762 -28.52 -6.32 5.51
CA LEU A 762 -29.62 -5.85 6.37
C LEU A 762 -29.88 -4.35 6.18
N LEU A 763 -28.83 -3.55 5.98
CA LEU A 763 -28.94 -2.11 5.71
C LEU A 763 -29.54 -1.80 4.33
N MET A 764 -29.39 -2.70 3.35
CA MET A 764 -30.09 -2.56 2.07
C MET A 764 -31.59 -2.79 2.20
N GLN A 765 -32.06 -3.49 3.26
CA GLN A 765 -33.49 -3.75 3.51
C GLN A 765 -34.19 -2.63 4.30
N SER A 766 -33.44 -1.79 5.03
CA SER A 766 -33.96 -0.54 5.64
C SER A 766 -34.07 0.55 4.59
#